data_AF-A0A3P9MWZ6-F1
#
_entry.id   AF-A0A3P9MWZ6-F1
#
_cell.length_a   1.000
_cell.length_b   1.000
_cell.length_c   1.000
_cell.angle_alpha   90.00
_cell.angle_beta   90.00
_cell.angle_gamma   90.00
#
_symmetry.space_group_name_H-M   'P 1'
#
loop_
_entity.id
_entity.type
_entity.pdbx_description
1 polymer ?
#
loop_
_entity_poly.entity_id
_entity_poly.type
_entity_poly.pdbx_seq_one_letter_code
_entity_poly.pdbx_strand_id
1 'polypeptide(L)'
;MESLCGPGTGFHGNQSRNDESPVAFSSYDLQLEPDCIDGGGNYDLVNNAVISTPGAQSNKTQNVSLKQSWEMNYQEAAIYLQEGENNDKFFSHPRNPKALAAYLFAHNHLFYMMELVTGLLLLMLSLCEAPAVPSLRLDVYVHATLELLALLLVGFELCMKLRWLGFHTFIRHKRTMVKACVLLLQFVEAIVVLIRQTSHMRVTRALRPIFLVDCRYCGAVRRNLRQLFQSLPSFIDILLLLLFFMVIFAILGFCLFSTNTADPYFSSLENSLVSLFVLLTTANFPDVMMPAYSKNRWSCVFFIIYLSIELYFIMNLLLAVVFDTFNDVEKMKFKSLLLHKRSAIDHAFQLLVSRQRPMGVSLKQFDGLMRFYRPRMSARDRFLTFKALNTSGAPTLSLQDFYKFYEVIGLKWKPRRSREHWFDDLPHTAFLIFKGIHLVVKSKAFQYAMYVVVAINGVWILVETFRMNSGYSWSESVPVSYIVFLTIYGVEVLLKIAGLGPLAYFSSGWNLFDFSVTVFAFLGLIALAFKMEPFYFIVVLRPFQLLRLFKIKLRYRNVLDTMFELFPRMASLGLTLLIFYYSFAIVGMEFFADVVFPNCCNTSTVADSYRQINKTFGNKTVLDEGYYYLNNFNDILSSFVTLFELTVVNNWYITMEGVTSMTSHWSRLYFMTFYIVTMVVMTIIVAFILDAFVFRMNYSRKNRDPVDNPEDENGIVFDVEVRRDEALATLELYKQTSPTMSSLSSLAAVLQAMDKSGHTLLIYLGRRSRTKSDLSMKMYEEEIQEWYAEYSRECLSQEDENLNLDQNSPISNPAPFQEHQLNSQSERQSIN
;
A
#
# COMPACT_ATOMS: atom_id res chain seq x y z
N MET A 1 33.42 -56.76 -26.06
CA MET A 1 34.76 -56.20 -25.77
C MET A 1 34.59 -55.31 -24.55
N GLU A 2 34.67 -55.93 -23.37
CA GLU A 2 35.85 -55.87 -22.45
C GLU A 2 35.86 -54.54 -21.70
N SER A 3 35.98 -54.42 -20.38
CA SER A 3 36.36 -55.31 -19.27
C SER A 3 35.99 -54.54 -17.97
N LEU A 4 35.30 -55.09 -16.98
CA LEU A 4 35.72 -55.99 -15.89
C LEU A 4 36.63 -55.37 -14.79
N CYS A 5 36.14 -55.57 -13.56
CA CYS A 5 36.86 -55.85 -12.30
C CYS A 5 37.11 -54.74 -11.27
N GLY A 6 36.68 -55.04 -10.03
CA GLY A 6 37.30 -54.53 -8.81
C GLY A 6 36.38 -54.53 -7.56
N PRO A 7 36.29 -55.63 -6.80
CA PRO A 7 35.43 -55.77 -5.62
C PRO A 7 36.19 -55.52 -4.31
N GLY A 8 35.49 -55.29 -3.19
CA GLY A 8 36.15 -55.35 -1.88
C GLY A 8 35.35 -54.87 -0.66
N THR A 9 34.92 -55.86 0.14
CA THR A 9 34.78 -55.86 1.61
C THR A 9 33.59 -55.15 2.26
N GLY A 10 32.78 -55.96 2.97
CA GLY A 10 31.67 -55.53 3.82
C GLY A 10 31.96 -55.69 5.32
N PHE A 11 30.98 -55.34 6.15
CA PHE A 11 30.64 -56.04 7.40
C PHE A 11 29.25 -55.60 7.91
N HIS A 12 28.43 -56.63 8.16
CA HIS A 12 27.17 -56.80 8.91
C HIS A 12 26.37 -55.67 9.58
N GLY A 13 25.05 -55.73 9.36
CA GLY A 13 23.98 -55.27 10.27
C GLY A 13 22.59 -55.78 9.82
N ASN A 14 21.99 -56.70 10.57
CA ASN A 14 20.72 -57.41 10.32
C ASN A 14 19.48 -56.50 10.17
N GLN A 15 18.58 -56.81 9.21
CA GLN A 15 17.19 -57.21 9.50
C GLN A 15 16.44 -57.70 8.24
N SER A 16 15.68 -58.77 8.46
CA SER A 16 14.86 -59.61 7.58
C SER A 16 14.06 -58.96 6.44
N ARG A 17 14.15 -59.61 5.28
CA ARG A 17 13.32 -59.51 4.07
C ARG A 17 12.11 -60.45 4.19
N ASN A 18 10.98 -60.10 3.60
CA ASN A 18 10.20 -61.02 2.76
C ASN A 18 9.32 -60.22 1.79
N ASP A 19 9.37 -60.64 0.54
CA ASP A 19 8.66 -60.10 -0.63
C ASP A 19 7.14 -60.34 -0.53
N GLU A 20 6.34 -59.45 -1.12
CA GLU A 20 5.26 -59.83 -2.03
C GLU A 20 4.67 -58.62 -2.78
N SER A 21 4.25 -58.89 -4.02
CA SER A 21 3.82 -57.98 -5.09
C SER A 21 2.31 -57.61 -5.01
N PRO A 22 1.76 -56.79 -5.94
CA PRO A 22 0.64 -55.88 -5.68
C PRO A 22 -0.76 -56.47 -5.90
N VAL A 23 -1.78 -55.83 -5.30
CA VAL A 23 -3.20 -56.15 -5.52
C VAL A 23 -3.98 -54.93 -6.03
N ALA A 24 -4.81 -55.24 -7.03
CA ALA A 24 -5.71 -54.42 -7.82
C ALA A 24 -6.80 -53.69 -7.03
N PHE A 25 -7.26 -52.56 -7.59
CA PHE A 25 -8.56 -51.96 -7.29
C PHE A 25 -9.50 -52.19 -8.47
N SER A 26 -10.65 -52.80 -8.19
CA SER A 26 -11.71 -53.09 -9.15
C SER A 26 -12.75 -51.96 -9.19
N SER A 27 -13.28 -51.79 -10.39
CA SER A 27 -14.36 -50.94 -10.89
C SER A 27 -15.74 -51.44 -10.51
N TYR A 28 -16.70 -50.53 -10.33
CA TYR A 28 -18.08 -50.75 -10.73
C TYR A 28 -18.62 -49.52 -11.46
N ASP A 29 -18.96 -49.76 -12.72
CA ASP A 29 -19.70 -48.91 -13.64
C ASP A 29 -21.17 -48.76 -13.22
N LEU A 30 -21.76 -47.61 -13.55
CA LEU A 30 -23.13 -47.54 -14.03
C LEU A 30 -23.25 -46.42 -15.06
N GLN A 31 -23.38 -46.85 -16.31
CA GLN A 31 -23.69 -46.03 -17.48
C GLN A 31 -25.12 -45.46 -17.40
N LEU A 32 -25.29 -44.22 -17.85
CA LEU A 32 -26.42 -43.78 -18.68
C LEU A 32 -26.02 -42.49 -19.42
N GLU A 33 -26.16 -42.55 -20.74
CA GLU A 33 -25.82 -41.55 -21.76
C GLU A 33 -26.86 -40.38 -21.83
N PRO A 34 -26.60 -39.33 -22.63
CA PRO A 34 -27.08 -37.97 -22.40
C PRO A 34 -28.35 -37.62 -23.19
N ASP A 35 -29.12 -36.65 -22.68
CA ASP A 35 -30.05 -35.86 -23.49
C ASP A 35 -29.94 -34.38 -23.13
N CYS A 36 -29.61 -33.58 -24.14
CA CYS A 36 -29.67 -32.12 -24.13
C CYS A 36 -31.10 -31.69 -24.50
N ILE A 37 -31.81 -30.98 -23.61
CA ILE A 37 -32.93 -30.09 -23.99
C ILE A 37 -32.90 -28.85 -23.08
N ASP A 38 -33.05 -27.69 -23.73
CA ASP A 38 -33.26 -26.35 -23.19
C ASP A 38 -34.20 -26.28 -21.99
N GLY A 39 -33.92 -25.35 -21.07
CA GLY A 39 -34.85 -25.00 -20.00
C GLY A 39 -34.34 -23.89 -19.11
N GLY A 40 -34.55 -22.64 -19.53
CA GLY A 40 -34.58 -21.52 -18.60
C GLY A 40 -35.65 -21.76 -17.55
N GLY A 41 -35.27 -21.65 -16.27
CA GLY A 41 -36.16 -21.90 -15.14
C GLY A 41 -35.93 -20.88 -14.04
N ASN A 42 -36.76 -19.83 -14.06
CA ASN A 42 -37.02 -18.91 -12.97
C ASN A 42 -37.95 -19.61 -11.97
N TYR A 43 -37.59 -19.80 -10.70
CA TYR A 43 -38.54 -20.21 -9.65
C TYR A 43 -38.11 -19.72 -8.25
N ASP A 44 -38.84 -18.72 -7.77
CA ASP A 44 -39.66 -18.69 -6.54
C ASP A 44 -39.09 -19.25 -5.23
N LEU A 45 -38.85 -18.32 -4.31
CA LEU A 45 -38.79 -18.54 -2.86
C LEU A 45 -40.22 -18.83 -2.35
N VAL A 46 -40.60 -20.10 -2.30
CA VAL A 46 -41.81 -20.53 -1.57
C VAL A 46 -41.49 -21.63 -0.57
N ASN A 47 -41.70 -21.29 0.70
CA ASN A 47 -42.10 -22.15 1.82
C ASN A 47 -41.61 -23.61 1.81
N ASN A 48 -40.51 -23.87 2.50
CA ASN A 48 -40.30 -25.17 3.15
C ASN A 48 -41.00 -25.19 4.51
N ALA A 49 -42.33 -25.32 4.49
CA ALA A 49 -43.08 -25.88 5.61
C ALA A 49 -43.08 -27.40 5.46
N VAL A 50 -42.11 -28.07 6.08
CA VAL A 50 -42.18 -29.53 6.26
C VAL A 50 -43.19 -29.79 7.37
N ILE A 51 -44.39 -30.23 7.01
CA ILE A 51 -45.32 -30.88 7.95
C ILE A 51 -44.70 -32.23 8.28
N SER A 52 -44.12 -32.36 9.48
CA SER A 52 -43.64 -33.63 10.02
C SER A 52 -44.83 -34.45 10.51
N THR A 53 -45.04 -35.61 9.90
CA THR A 53 -45.81 -36.72 10.48
C THR A 53 -45.20 -37.13 11.84
N PRO A 54 -46.00 -37.54 12.84
CA PRO A 54 -45.51 -37.79 14.20
C PRO A 54 -44.80 -39.14 14.26
N GLY A 55 -43.51 -39.15 13.92
CA GLY A 55 -42.59 -40.25 14.18
C GLY A 55 -41.42 -39.71 15.00
N ALA A 56 -41.16 -40.31 16.17
CA ALA A 56 -40.15 -39.88 17.12
C ALA A 56 -38.73 -39.90 16.51
N GLN A 57 -38.31 -38.80 15.89
CA GLN A 57 -36.91 -38.54 15.58
C GLN A 57 -36.18 -38.11 16.86
N SER A 58 -35.08 -38.78 17.17
CA SER A 58 -34.34 -38.53 18.41
C SER A 58 -33.85 -37.08 18.49
N ASN A 59 -34.04 -36.43 19.65
CA ASN A 59 -33.58 -35.06 19.95
C ASN A 59 -32.07 -34.83 19.66
N LYS A 60 -31.26 -35.89 19.55
CA LYS A 60 -29.84 -35.79 19.18
C LYS A 60 -29.64 -35.43 17.71
N THR A 61 -30.41 -36.01 16.78
CA THR A 61 -30.24 -35.78 15.34
C THR A 61 -30.68 -34.38 14.94
N GLN A 62 -31.75 -33.86 15.56
CA GLN A 62 -32.27 -32.51 15.36
C GLN A 62 -31.33 -31.43 15.90
N ASN A 63 -30.66 -31.69 17.03
CA ASN A 63 -29.65 -30.77 17.59
C ASN A 63 -28.37 -30.72 16.75
N VAL A 64 -27.99 -31.81 16.08
CA VAL A 64 -26.83 -31.84 15.17
C VAL A 64 -27.10 -31.06 13.89
N SER A 65 -28.28 -31.22 13.29
CA SER A 65 -28.66 -30.47 12.07
C SER A 65 -28.79 -28.97 12.33
N LEU A 66 -29.39 -28.57 13.46
CA LEU A 66 -29.44 -27.17 13.89
C LEU A 66 -28.04 -26.59 14.15
N LYS A 67 -27.15 -27.34 14.79
CA LYS A 67 -25.77 -26.90 15.04
C LYS A 67 -24.99 -26.72 13.74
N GLN A 68 -25.13 -27.63 12.79
CA GLN A 68 -24.51 -27.51 11.46
C GLN A 68 -25.06 -26.31 10.68
N SER A 69 -26.37 -26.04 10.77
CA SER A 69 -26.99 -24.85 10.15
C SER A 69 -26.42 -23.54 10.73
N TRP A 70 -26.24 -23.44 12.05
CA TRP A 70 -25.64 -22.24 12.65
C TRP A 70 -24.16 -22.08 12.32
N GLU A 71 -23.38 -23.16 12.23
CA GLU A 71 -21.98 -23.08 11.82
C GLU A 71 -21.81 -22.54 10.40
N MET A 72 -22.69 -22.95 9.48
CA MET A 72 -22.75 -22.39 8.13
C MET A 72 -23.08 -20.89 8.15
N ASN A 73 -24.10 -20.47 8.91
CA ASN A 73 -24.46 -19.06 9.05
C ASN A 73 -23.32 -18.22 9.62
N TYR A 74 -22.57 -18.75 10.60
CA TYR A 74 -21.40 -18.04 11.16
C TYR A 74 -20.27 -17.90 10.13
N GLN A 75 -20.04 -18.93 9.33
CA GLN A 75 -19.05 -18.89 8.27
C GLN A 75 -19.46 -17.89 7.17
N GLU A 76 -20.73 -17.91 6.77
CA GLU A 76 -21.28 -16.99 5.76
C GLU A 76 -21.21 -15.53 6.24
N ALA A 77 -21.66 -15.25 7.46
CA ALA A 77 -21.57 -13.92 8.07
C ALA A 77 -20.11 -13.42 8.18
N ALA A 78 -19.16 -14.32 8.50
CA ALA A 78 -17.75 -13.99 8.51
C ALA A 78 -17.22 -13.62 7.12
N ILE A 79 -17.69 -14.31 6.07
CA ILE A 79 -17.34 -14.02 4.68
C ILE A 79 -17.89 -12.66 4.25
N TYR A 80 -19.14 -12.31 4.57
CA TYR A 80 -19.68 -10.98 4.27
C TYR A 80 -18.83 -9.86 4.88
N LEU A 81 -18.39 -10.02 6.13
CA LEU A 81 -17.51 -9.03 6.78
C LEU A 81 -16.12 -8.99 6.13
N GLN A 82 -15.58 -10.12 5.68
CA GLN A 82 -14.31 -10.16 4.93
C GLN A 82 -14.45 -9.51 3.55
N GLU A 83 -15.53 -9.78 2.81
CA GLU A 83 -15.85 -9.15 1.53
C GLU A 83 -16.06 -7.62 1.68
N GLY A 84 -16.74 -7.21 2.76
CA GLY A 84 -16.91 -5.82 3.15
C GLY A 84 -15.58 -5.11 3.41
N GLU A 85 -14.68 -5.73 4.16
CA GLU A 85 -13.33 -5.22 4.44
C GLU A 85 -12.45 -5.14 3.18
N ASN A 86 -12.55 -6.15 2.31
CA ASN A 86 -11.77 -6.25 1.08
C ASN A 86 -12.31 -5.38 -0.06
N ASN A 87 -13.55 -4.89 0.05
CA ASN A 87 -14.29 -4.23 -1.03
C ASN A 87 -14.47 -5.18 -2.24
N ASP A 88 -14.83 -6.43 -1.96
CA ASP A 88 -15.27 -7.39 -2.96
C ASP A 88 -16.79 -7.31 -3.14
N LYS A 89 -17.27 -7.49 -4.37
CA LYS A 89 -18.70 -7.30 -4.67
C LYS A 89 -19.52 -8.50 -4.19
N PHE A 90 -20.65 -8.25 -3.54
CA PHE A 90 -21.52 -9.30 -3.00
C PHE A 90 -22.18 -10.21 -4.06
N PHE A 91 -22.21 -9.82 -5.35
CA PHE A 91 -22.75 -10.71 -6.39
C PHE A 91 -21.91 -11.99 -6.57
N SER A 92 -20.63 -11.98 -6.18
CA SER A 92 -19.72 -13.14 -6.25
C SER A 92 -19.68 -13.96 -4.96
N HIS A 93 -20.63 -13.74 -4.06
CA HIS A 93 -20.69 -14.40 -2.77
C HIS A 93 -20.87 -15.93 -2.93
N PRO A 94 -20.07 -16.75 -2.23
CA PRO A 94 -20.09 -18.20 -2.42
C PRO A 94 -21.33 -18.85 -1.77
N ARG A 95 -22.35 -19.18 -2.57
CA ARG A 95 -23.56 -19.89 -2.10
C ARG A 95 -23.42 -21.42 -2.07
N ASN A 96 -22.53 -21.98 -2.90
CA ASN A 96 -22.35 -23.42 -3.06
C ASN A 96 -21.07 -23.91 -2.35
N PRO A 97 -21.01 -25.16 -1.85
CA PRO A 97 -19.81 -25.69 -1.17
C PRO A 97 -18.58 -25.72 -2.08
N LYS A 98 -18.75 -25.95 -3.39
CA LYS A 98 -17.67 -25.86 -4.39
C LYS A 98 -17.14 -24.43 -4.55
N ALA A 99 -18.03 -23.44 -4.54
CA ALA A 99 -17.67 -22.03 -4.63
C ALA A 99 -17.00 -21.55 -3.33
N LEU A 100 -17.46 -22.03 -2.18
CA LEU A 100 -16.86 -21.77 -0.87
C LEU A 100 -15.42 -22.29 -0.79
N ALA A 101 -15.17 -23.53 -1.24
CA ALA A 101 -13.82 -24.08 -1.30
C ALA A 101 -12.89 -23.26 -2.21
N ALA A 102 -13.39 -22.82 -3.37
CA ALA A 102 -12.65 -21.95 -4.28
C ALA A 102 -12.37 -20.56 -3.68
N TYR A 103 -13.36 -19.96 -3.00
CA TYR A 103 -13.23 -18.69 -2.30
C TYR A 103 -12.15 -18.76 -1.21
N LEU A 104 -12.21 -19.78 -0.34
CA LEU A 104 -11.25 -19.98 0.75
C LEU A 104 -9.83 -20.21 0.23
N PHE A 105 -9.69 -20.92 -0.90
CA PHE A 105 -8.39 -21.11 -1.55
C PHE A 105 -7.83 -19.78 -2.09
N ALA A 106 -8.64 -19.02 -2.82
CA ALA A 106 -8.22 -17.75 -3.41
C ALA A 106 -7.94 -16.65 -2.37
N HIS A 107 -8.61 -16.69 -1.21
CA HIS A 107 -8.45 -15.70 -0.15
C HIS A 107 -7.40 -16.06 0.90
N ASN A 108 -6.56 -17.06 0.63
CA ASN A 108 -5.48 -17.44 1.52
C ASN A 108 -4.27 -16.48 1.41
N HIS A 109 -3.62 -16.21 2.53
CA HIS A 109 -2.41 -15.38 2.58
C HIS A 109 -1.27 -15.94 1.71
N LEU A 110 -1.17 -17.26 1.58
CA LEU A 110 -0.18 -17.90 0.70
C LEU A 110 -0.45 -17.56 -0.78
N PHE A 111 -1.72 -17.52 -1.19
CA PHE A 111 -2.09 -17.15 -2.55
C PHE A 111 -1.73 -15.68 -2.83
N TYR A 112 -2.01 -14.77 -1.90
CA TYR A 112 -1.61 -13.36 -2.03
C TYR A 112 -0.09 -13.14 -2.08
N MET A 113 0.68 -13.95 -1.33
CA MET A 113 2.15 -13.88 -1.38
C MET A 113 2.68 -14.43 -2.70
N MET A 114 2.09 -15.50 -3.23
CA MET A 114 2.43 -16.01 -4.55
C MET A 114 2.19 -14.96 -5.64
N GLU A 115 1.05 -14.26 -5.62
CA GLU A 115 0.76 -13.16 -6.56
C GLU A 115 1.83 -12.06 -6.50
N LEU A 116 2.18 -11.62 -5.28
CA LEU A 116 3.15 -10.56 -5.07
C LEU A 116 4.55 -10.95 -5.54
N VAL A 117 5.01 -12.15 -5.18
CA VAL A 117 6.33 -12.65 -5.55
C VAL A 117 6.43 -12.84 -7.05
N THR A 118 5.41 -13.40 -7.69
CA THR A 118 5.39 -13.59 -9.15
C THR A 118 5.40 -12.25 -9.89
N GLY A 119 4.59 -11.28 -9.44
CA GLY A 119 4.61 -9.93 -9.98
C GLY A 119 5.97 -9.24 -9.83
N LEU A 120 6.57 -9.32 -8.64
CA LEU A 120 7.89 -8.71 -8.38
C LEU A 120 8.99 -9.40 -9.19
N LEU A 121 8.95 -10.72 -9.31
CA LEU A 121 9.89 -11.51 -10.13
C LEU A 121 9.84 -11.07 -11.59
N LEU A 122 8.64 -10.93 -12.18
CA LEU A 122 8.48 -10.47 -13.57
C LEU A 122 9.04 -9.07 -13.81
N LEU A 123 8.92 -8.16 -12.84
CA LEU A 123 9.51 -6.83 -12.94
C LEU A 123 11.03 -6.88 -12.80
N MET A 124 11.55 -7.64 -11.82
CA MET A 124 12.99 -7.78 -11.59
C MET A 124 13.72 -8.51 -12.72
N LEU A 125 13.02 -9.34 -13.50
CA LEU A 125 13.61 -10.02 -14.65
C LEU A 125 14.15 -9.04 -15.71
N SER A 126 13.61 -7.81 -15.76
CA SER A 126 14.14 -6.73 -16.61
C SER A 126 15.59 -6.34 -16.31
N LEU A 127 16.13 -6.65 -15.11
CA LEU A 127 17.52 -6.41 -14.76
C LEU A 127 18.49 -7.34 -15.52
N CYS A 128 18.04 -8.55 -15.83
CA CYS A 128 18.85 -9.62 -16.42
C CYS A 128 18.65 -9.76 -17.94
N GLU A 129 17.52 -9.26 -18.44
CA GLU A 129 17.13 -9.29 -19.85
C GLU A 129 17.83 -8.21 -20.66
N ALA A 130 18.22 -8.49 -21.90
CA ALA A 130 18.81 -7.47 -22.78
C ALA A 130 17.79 -6.33 -23.04
N PRO A 131 18.18 -5.04 -22.93
CA PRO A 131 19.48 -4.55 -22.49
C PRO A 131 19.67 -4.68 -20.96
N ALA A 132 20.67 -5.47 -20.56
CA ALA A 132 20.82 -5.97 -19.19
C ALA A 132 21.92 -5.23 -18.44
N VAL A 133 21.81 -5.20 -17.11
CA VAL A 133 22.92 -4.77 -16.26
C VAL A 133 24.09 -5.74 -16.46
N PRO A 134 25.31 -5.27 -16.83
CA PRO A 134 26.40 -6.16 -17.24
C PRO A 134 26.75 -7.26 -16.24
N SER A 135 26.63 -6.99 -14.93
CA SER A 135 26.91 -7.95 -13.86
C SER A 135 25.82 -9.01 -13.65
N LEU A 136 24.60 -8.79 -14.15
CA LEU A 136 23.43 -9.65 -13.95
C LEU A 136 22.91 -10.25 -15.26
N ARG A 137 23.66 -10.11 -16.36
CA ARG A 137 23.27 -10.61 -17.68
C ARG A 137 23.13 -12.13 -17.66
N LEU A 138 21.96 -12.62 -18.06
CA LEU A 138 21.69 -14.05 -18.23
C LEU A 138 21.60 -14.41 -19.71
N ASP A 139 21.86 -15.68 -20.02
CA ASP A 139 21.65 -16.22 -21.35
C ASP A 139 20.16 -16.20 -21.75
N VAL A 140 19.90 -16.11 -23.06
CA VAL A 140 18.55 -15.90 -23.62
C VAL A 140 17.57 -16.98 -23.17
N TYR A 141 17.99 -18.25 -23.20
CA TYR A 141 17.15 -19.37 -22.78
C TYR A 141 16.86 -19.37 -21.27
N VAL A 142 17.80 -18.89 -20.43
CA VAL A 142 17.61 -18.86 -18.97
C VAL A 142 16.54 -17.85 -18.61
N HIS A 143 16.66 -16.60 -19.07
CA HIS A 143 15.66 -15.60 -18.73
C HIS A 143 14.30 -15.88 -19.41
N ALA A 144 14.27 -16.45 -20.62
CA ALA A 144 13.03 -16.80 -21.30
C ALA A 144 12.28 -17.95 -20.59
N THR A 145 12.99 -18.94 -20.05
CA THR A 145 12.36 -20.03 -19.29
C THR A 145 11.86 -19.55 -17.92
N LEU A 146 12.59 -18.66 -17.25
CA LEU A 146 12.11 -17.99 -16.03
C LEU A 146 10.87 -17.14 -16.28
N GLU A 147 10.83 -16.41 -17.40
CA GLU A 147 9.66 -15.65 -17.83
C GLU A 147 8.46 -16.57 -18.06
N LEU A 148 8.64 -17.66 -18.81
CA LEU A 148 7.58 -18.63 -19.07
C LEU A 148 7.03 -19.25 -17.78
N LEU A 149 7.90 -19.62 -16.84
CA LEU A 149 7.51 -20.15 -15.54
C LEU A 149 6.66 -19.14 -14.75
N ALA A 150 7.09 -17.88 -14.72
CA ALA A 150 6.34 -16.82 -14.04
C ALA A 150 4.98 -16.54 -14.70
N LEU A 151 4.92 -16.52 -16.04
CA LEU A 151 3.66 -16.36 -16.78
C LEU A 151 2.70 -17.55 -16.57
N LEU A 152 3.22 -18.77 -16.44
CA LEU A 152 2.41 -19.95 -16.09
C LEU A 152 1.81 -19.83 -14.67
N LEU A 153 2.56 -19.30 -13.71
CA LEU A 153 2.03 -19.00 -12.37
C LEU A 153 0.90 -17.96 -12.43
N VAL A 154 1.08 -16.89 -13.23
CA VAL A 154 0.01 -15.91 -13.46
C VAL A 154 -1.21 -16.54 -14.14
N GLY A 155 -1.00 -17.47 -15.09
CA GLY A 155 -2.06 -18.25 -15.70
C GLY A 155 -2.84 -19.09 -14.68
N PHE A 156 -2.13 -19.78 -13.79
CA PHE A 156 -2.72 -20.54 -12.68
C PHE A 156 -3.57 -19.65 -11.76
N GLU A 157 -3.10 -18.46 -11.42
CA GLU A 157 -3.88 -17.48 -10.64
C GLU A 157 -5.21 -17.12 -11.32
N LEU A 158 -5.16 -16.83 -12.62
CA LEU A 158 -6.35 -16.46 -13.40
C LEU A 158 -7.33 -17.64 -13.49
N CYS A 159 -6.84 -18.87 -13.67
CA CYS A 159 -7.67 -20.07 -13.64
C CYS A 159 -8.38 -20.26 -12.29
N MET A 160 -7.68 -20.02 -11.18
CA MET A 160 -8.28 -20.10 -9.84
C MET A 160 -9.33 -19.00 -9.60
N LYS A 161 -9.06 -17.77 -10.06
CA LYS A 161 -10.06 -16.68 -10.02
C LYS A 161 -11.27 -16.97 -10.91
N LEU A 162 -11.07 -17.56 -12.08
CA LEU A 162 -12.15 -17.99 -12.97
C LEU A 162 -13.03 -19.05 -12.30
N ARG A 163 -12.43 -20.01 -11.60
CA ARG A 163 -13.15 -21.05 -10.84
C ARG A 163 -14.01 -20.48 -9.71
N TRP A 164 -13.56 -19.41 -9.05
CA TRP A 164 -14.32 -18.72 -8.00
C TRP A 164 -15.43 -17.82 -8.57
N LEU A 165 -15.10 -16.91 -9.49
CA LEU A 165 -16.01 -15.87 -9.98
C LEU A 165 -17.05 -16.40 -10.98
N GLY A 166 -16.75 -17.49 -11.68
CA GLY A 166 -17.53 -18.00 -12.80
C GLY A 166 -17.21 -17.27 -14.11
N PHE A 167 -17.50 -17.92 -15.24
CA PHE A 167 -17.09 -17.49 -16.58
C PHE A 167 -17.69 -16.14 -17.01
N HIS A 168 -19.00 -15.97 -16.86
CA HIS A 168 -19.71 -14.76 -17.27
C HIS A 168 -19.21 -13.51 -16.50
N THR A 169 -19.07 -13.63 -15.18
CA THR A 169 -18.50 -12.59 -14.32
C THR A 169 -17.06 -12.26 -14.69
N PHE A 170 -16.24 -13.29 -14.91
CA PHE A 170 -14.83 -13.13 -15.22
C PHE A 170 -14.59 -12.33 -16.52
N ILE A 171 -15.37 -12.62 -17.57
CA ILE A 171 -15.29 -11.91 -18.85
C ILE A 171 -15.81 -10.48 -18.75
N ARG A 172 -16.89 -10.25 -18.00
CA ARG A 172 -17.46 -8.91 -17.83
C ARG A 172 -16.52 -8.00 -17.02
N HIS A 173 -15.65 -8.57 -16.20
CA HIS A 173 -14.72 -7.81 -15.37
C HIS A 173 -13.51 -7.33 -16.20
N LYS A 174 -13.57 -6.06 -16.64
CA LYS A 174 -12.57 -5.42 -17.52
C LYS A 174 -11.11 -5.63 -17.10
N ARG A 175 -10.81 -5.56 -15.80
CA ARG A 175 -9.43 -5.64 -15.29
C ARG A 175 -8.81 -7.03 -15.48
N THR A 176 -9.56 -8.09 -15.18
CA THR A 176 -9.08 -9.47 -15.36
C THR A 176 -8.93 -9.80 -16.83
N MET A 177 -9.80 -9.25 -17.69
CA MET A 177 -9.66 -9.38 -19.14
C MET A 177 -8.40 -8.69 -19.68
N VAL A 178 -8.12 -7.45 -19.26
CA VAL A 178 -6.86 -6.78 -19.66
C VAL A 178 -5.64 -7.58 -19.17
N LYS A 179 -5.65 -8.10 -17.93
CA LYS A 179 -4.58 -8.98 -17.41
C LYS A 179 -4.43 -10.25 -18.26
N ALA A 180 -5.53 -10.87 -18.69
CA ALA A 180 -5.52 -12.05 -19.55
C ALA A 180 -4.99 -11.76 -20.96
N CYS A 181 -5.37 -10.64 -21.58
CA CYS A 181 -4.85 -10.22 -22.88
C CYS A 181 -3.35 -9.93 -22.82
N VAL A 182 -2.87 -9.23 -21.79
CA VAL A 182 -1.44 -8.96 -21.58
C VAL A 182 -0.67 -10.27 -21.31
N LEU A 183 -1.23 -11.18 -20.52
CA LEU A 183 -0.64 -12.50 -20.31
C LEU A 183 -0.47 -13.26 -21.64
N LEU A 184 -1.52 -13.31 -22.47
CA LEU A 184 -1.46 -14.00 -23.76
C LEU A 184 -0.37 -13.40 -24.66
N LEU A 185 -0.34 -12.07 -24.76
CA LEU A 185 0.63 -11.35 -25.57
C LEU A 185 2.07 -11.59 -25.11
N GLN A 186 2.34 -11.53 -23.79
CA GLN A 186 3.67 -11.80 -23.24
C GLN A 186 4.05 -13.28 -23.36
N PHE A 187 3.10 -14.20 -23.23
CA PHE A 187 3.35 -15.63 -23.37
C PHE A 187 3.75 -16.00 -24.80
N VAL A 188 3.05 -15.46 -25.80
CA VAL A 188 3.40 -15.64 -27.21
C VAL A 188 4.80 -15.07 -27.48
N GLU A 189 5.09 -13.87 -26.99
CA GLU A 189 6.40 -13.25 -27.19
C GLU A 189 7.54 -14.03 -26.52
N ALA A 190 7.35 -14.50 -25.29
CA ALA A 190 8.34 -15.32 -24.58
C ALA A 190 8.67 -16.61 -25.35
N ILE A 191 7.67 -17.27 -25.94
CA ILE A 191 7.86 -18.43 -26.82
C ILE A 191 8.63 -18.03 -28.08
N VAL A 192 8.28 -16.90 -28.72
CA VAL A 192 8.99 -16.41 -29.91
C VAL A 192 10.47 -16.13 -29.61
N VAL A 193 10.79 -15.52 -28.47
CA VAL A 193 12.17 -15.29 -28.03
C VAL A 193 12.89 -16.62 -27.79
N LEU A 194 12.24 -17.58 -27.15
CA LEU A 194 12.80 -18.90 -26.88
C LEU A 194 13.08 -19.69 -28.18
N ILE A 195 12.22 -19.59 -29.19
CA ILE A 195 12.42 -20.26 -30.49
C ILE A 195 13.52 -19.56 -31.28
N ARG A 196 13.50 -18.23 -31.35
CA ARG A 196 14.45 -17.45 -32.16
C ARG A 196 15.84 -17.34 -31.55
N GLN A 197 15.99 -17.65 -30.24
CA GLN A 197 17.23 -17.48 -29.47
C GLN A 197 17.86 -16.08 -29.58
N THR A 198 17.07 -15.10 -29.98
CA THR A 198 17.45 -13.69 -30.16
C THR A 198 16.33 -12.81 -29.61
N SER A 199 16.71 -11.80 -28.84
CA SER A 199 15.76 -10.81 -28.35
C SER A 199 15.48 -9.81 -29.49
N HIS A 200 14.22 -9.68 -29.88
CA HIS A 200 13.76 -8.58 -30.72
C HIS A 200 13.43 -7.37 -29.85
N MET A 201 12.89 -6.29 -30.43
CA MET A 201 12.44 -5.13 -29.66
C MET A 201 11.24 -5.52 -28.78
N ARG A 202 11.41 -5.54 -27.45
CA ARG A 202 10.42 -6.08 -26.50
C ARG A 202 9.69 -4.98 -25.72
N VAL A 203 9.10 -4.02 -26.43
CA VAL A 203 8.37 -2.88 -25.83
C VAL A 203 7.20 -3.33 -24.95
N THR A 204 6.64 -4.51 -25.20
CA THR A 204 5.52 -5.11 -24.46
C THR A 204 5.82 -5.35 -22.98
N ARG A 205 7.11 -5.45 -22.62
CA ARG A 205 7.59 -5.53 -21.23
C ARG A 205 7.10 -4.35 -20.38
N ALA A 206 6.85 -3.19 -21.00
CA ALA A 206 6.32 -2.00 -20.32
C ALA A 206 4.92 -2.22 -19.71
N LEU A 207 4.21 -3.29 -20.12
CA LEU A 207 2.90 -3.68 -19.59
C LEU A 207 2.97 -4.60 -18.36
N ARG A 208 4.15 -5.20 -18.04
CA ARG A 208 4.35 -6.08 -16.86
C ARG A 208 3.88 -5.50 -15.52
N PRO A 209 3.98 -4.17 -15.24
CA PRO A 209 3.48 -3.60 -14.00
C PRO A 209 2.00 -3.90 -13.71
N ILE A 210 1.19 -4.25 -14.72
CA ILE A 210 -0.21 -4.66 -14.50
C ILE A 210 -0.33 -5.87 -13.57
N PHE A 211 0.64 -6.79 -13.60
CA PHE A 211 0.62 -7.98 -12.76
C PHE A 211 0.84 -7.61 -11.29
N LEU A 212 1.72 -6.65 -11.00
CA LEU A 212 1.95 -6.12 -9.66
C LEU A 212 0.77 -5.27 -9.16
N VAL A 213 0.18 -4.44 -10.03
CA VAL A 213 -0.95 -3.56 -9.70
C VAL A 213 -2.22 -4.37 -9.39
N ASP A 214 -2.41 -5.54 -10.03
CA ASP A 214 -3.57 -6.38 -9.77
C ASP A 214 -3.49 -7.19 -8.47
N CYS A 215 -2.30 -7.32 -7.87
CA CYS A 215 -2.10 -8.05 -6.60
C CYS A 215 -2.94 -7.48 -5.45
N ARG A 216 -3.33 -8.36 -4.51
CA ARG A 216 -4.12 -7.98 -3.33
C ARG A 216 -3.43 -6.95 -2.42
N TYR A 217 -2.11 -7.06 -2.21
CA TYR A 217 -1.33 -6.14 -1.35
C TYR A 217 -1.18 -4.75 -1.97
N CYS A 218 -1.10 -4.66 -3.30
CA CYS A 218 -0.95 -3.41 -4.04
C CYS A 218 -2.30 -2.72 -4.33
N GLY A 219 -3.35 -3.05 -3.56
CA GLY A 219 -4.67 -2.46 -3.72
C GLY A 219 -4.70 -0.94 -3.56
N ALA A 220 -3.82 -0.37 -2.72
CA ALA A 220 -3.67 1.07 -2.57
C ALA A 220 -3.09 1.71 -3.85
N VAL A 221 -1.99 1.17 -4.37
CA VAL A 221 -1.34 1.60 -5.62
C VAL A 221 -2.33 1.58 -6.79
N ARG A 222 -3.14 0.51 -6.89
CA ARG A 222 -4.18 0.38 -7.91
C ARG A 222 -5.27 1.44 -7.80
N ARG A 223 -5.67 1.82 -6.57
CA ARG A 223 -6.66 2.88 -6.35
C ARG A 223 -6.07 4.22 -6.76
N ASN A 224 -4.86 4.53 -6.29
CA ASN A 224 -4.15 5.76 -6.65
C ASN A 224 -4.01 5.89 -8.18
N LEU A 225 -3.52 4.85 -8.87
CA LEU A 225 -3.39 4.84 -10.33
C LEU A 225 -4.73 5.09 -11.05
N ARG A 226 -5.81 4.46 -10.58
CA ARG A 226 -7.14 4.69 -11.14
C ARG A 226 -7.59 6.13 -10.95
N GLN A 227 -7.38 6.69 -9.77
CA GLN A 227 -7.76 8.06 -9.45
C GLN A 227 -7.01 9.06 -10.34
N LEU A 228 -5.70 8.85 -10.55
CA LEU A 228 -4.89 9.63 -11.49
C LEU A 228 -5.47 9.63 -12.92
N PHE A 229 -5.88 8.46 -13.42
CA PHE A 229 -6.50 8.38 -14.75
C PHE A 229 -7.93 8.95 -14.79
N GLN A 230 -8.66 8.95 -13.67
CA GLN A 230 -10.00 9.53 -13.58
C GLN A 230 -9.98 11.05 -13.54
N SER A 231 -8.92 11.67 -13.00
CA SER A 231 -8.72 13.13 -13.03
C SER A 231 -8.12 13.63 -14.36
N LEU A 232 -7.66 12.74 -15.23
CA LEU A 232 -7.01 13.10 -16.49
C LEU A 232 -7.90 13.90 -17.48
N PRO A 233 -9.22 13.66 -17.62
CA PRO A 233 -10.05 14.43 -18.56
C PRO A 233 -10.02 15.94 -18.28
N SER A 234 -10.21 16.36 -17.03
CA SER A 234 -10.16 17.77 -16.63
C SER A 234 -8.79 18.40 -16.85
N PHE A 235 -7.72 17.59 -16.75
CA PHE A 235 -6.37 18.03 -17.07
C PHE A 235 -6.18 18.29 -18.56
N ILE A 236 -6.72 17.44 -19.44
CA ILE A 236 -6.57 17.57 -20.89
C ILE A 236 -7.16 18.89 -21.40
N ASP A 237 -8.29 19.34 -20.83
CA ASP A 237 -8.94 20.58 -21.25
C ASP A 237 -8.05 21.82 -21.02
N ILE A 238 -7.39 21.90 -19.85
CA ILE A 238 -6.50 23.02 -19.52
C ILE A 238 -5.14 22.86 -20.20
N LEU A 239 -4.64 21.62 -20.36
CA LEU A 239 -3.45 21.35 -21.16
C LEU A 239 -3.65 21.83 -22.60
N LEU A 240 -4.83 21.64 -23.19
CA LEU A 240 -5.14 22.15 -24.52
C LEU A 240 -5.08 23.68 -24.57
N LEU A 241 -5.61 24.36 -23.54
CA LEU A 241 -5.50 25.83 -23.41
C LEU A 241 -4.04 26.28 -23.35
N LEU A 242 -3.21 25.60 -22.57
CA LEU A 242 -1.77 25.87 -22.45
C LEU A 242 -1.05 25.69 -23.79
N LEU A 243 -1.27 24.55 -24.46
CA LEU A 243 -0.64 24.28 -25.75
C LEU A 243 -1.09 25.29 -26.82
N PHE A 244 -2.33 25.78 -26.74
CA PHE A 244 -2.85 26.80 -27.63
C PHE A 244 -2.12 28.14 -27.48
N PHE A 245 -1.98 28.66 -26.25
CA PHE A 245 -1.22 29.90 -26.02
C PHE A 245 0.26 29.75 -26.37
N MET A 246 0.84 28.59 -26.08
CA MET A 246 2.24 28.31 -26.41
C MET A 246 2.49 28.37 -27.91
N VAL A 247 1.57 27.81 -28.73
CA VAL A 247 1.67 27.90 -30.19
C VAL A 247 1.56 29.34 -30.68
N ILE A 248 0.67 30.16 -30.11
CA ILE A 248 0.55 31.58 -30.44
C ILE A 248 1.86 32.32 -30.15
N PHE A 249 2.42 32.12 -28.95
CA PHE A 249 3.69 32.75 -28.58
C PHE A 249 4.88 32.23 -29.40
N ALA A 250 4.87 30.96 -29.84
CA ALA A 250 5.91 30.41 -30.70
C ALA A 250 5.88 31.07 -32.08
N ILE A 251 4.69 31.21 -32.68
CA ILE A 251 4.51 31.92 -33.96
C ILE A 251 4.95 33.38 -33.82
N LEU A 252 4.52 34.06 -32.74
CA LEU A 252 4.92 35.44 -32.47
C LEU A 252 6.43 35.58 -32.29
N GLY A 253 7.04 34.71 -31.48
CA GLY A 253 8.48 34.70 -31.19
C GLY A 253 9.31 34.42 -32.44
N PHE A 254 8.88 33.48 -33.29
CA PHE A 254 9.50 33.22 -34.58
C PHE A 254 9.45 34.47 -35.48
N CYS A 255 8.30 35.13 -35.60
CA CYS A 255 8.18 36.36 -36.38
C CYS A 255 9.03 37.52 -35.84
N LEU A 256 9.22 37.61 -34.51
CA LEU A 256 9.94 38.71 -33.87
C LEU A 256 11.47 38.53 -33.89
N PHE A 257 11.95 37.30 -33.69
CA PHE A 257 13.35 37.01 -33.40
C PHE A 257 14.11 36.24 -34.49
N SER A 258 13.42 35.62 -35.47
CA SER A 258 14.07 34.84 -36.55
C SER A 258 15.07 35.63 -37.40
N THR A 259 14.95 36.97 -37.45
CA THR A 259 15.89 37.83 -38.16
C THR A 259 17.28 37.89 -37.54
N ASN A 260 17.44 37.42 -36.30
CA ASN A 260 18.72 37.42 -35.60
C ASN A 260 19.49 36.12 -35.87
N THR A 261 20.53 36.18 -36.71
CA THR A 261 21.36 35.01 -37.04
C THR A 261 22.19 34.47 -35.87
N ALA A 262 22.38 35.28 -34.82
CA ALA A 262 23.08 34.86 -33.60
C ALA A 262 22.19 34.08 -32.62
N ASP A 263 20.89 33.97 -32.88
CA ASP A 263 19.93 33.30 -32.01
C ASP A 263 19.63 31.87 -32.52
N PRO A 264 20.09 30.82 -31.83
CA PRO A 264 19.79 29.45 -32.22
C PRO A 264 18.35 29.03 -31.92
N TYR A 265 17.67 29.71 -30.99
CA TYR A 265 16.39 29.28 -30.40
C TYR A 265 15.19 29.57 -31.31
N PHE A 266 15.12 30.75 -31.93
CA PHE A 266 13.99 31.19 -32.78
C PHE A 266 14.26 31.09 -34.28
N SER A 267 15.17 30.21 -34.68
CA SER A 267 15.61 30.01 -36.07
C SER A 267 14.54 29.35 -36.96
N SER A 268 13.72 28.47 -36.40
CA SER A 268 12.63 27.77 -37.09
C SER A 268 11.38 27.71 -36.21
N LEU A 269 10.22 27.45 -36.81
CA LEU A 269 8.98 27.30 -36.04
C LEU A 269 9.08 26.13 -35.04
N GLU A 270 9.68 25.01 -35.44
CA GLU A 270 9.91 23.87 -34.54
C GLU A 270 10.83 24.25 -33.37
N ASN A 271 11.96 24.89 -33.63
CA ASN A 271 12.89 25.31 -32.58
C ASN A 271 12.25 26.33 -31.63
N SER A 272 11.40 27.22 -32.16
CA SER A 272 10.65 28.17 -31.34
C SER A 272 9.65 27.47 -30.41
N LEU A 273 8.92 26.47 -30.90
CA LEU A 273 7.98 25.67 -30.10
C LEU A 273 8.71 24.89 -29.00
N VAL A 274 9.80 24.22 -29.34
CA VAL A 274 10.62 23.46 -28.38
C VAL A 274 11.23 24.41 -27.34
N SER A 275 11.80 25.53 -27.77
CA SER A 275 12.44 26.50 -26.87
C SER A 275 11.45 27.12 -25.89
N LEU A 276 10.22 27.43 -26.33
CA LEU A 276 9.15 27.90 -25.46
C LEU A 276 8.61 26.80 -24.55
N PHE A 277 8.48 25.55 -25.04
CA PHE A 277 8.12 24.43 -24.16
C PHE A 277 9.16 24.21 -23.06
N VAL A 278 10.45 24.34 -23.35
CA VAL A 278 11.51 24.30 -22.33
C VAL A 278 11.44 25.53 -21.41
N LEU A 279 11.12 26.71 -21.93
CA LEU A 279 10.95 27.93 -21.14
C LEU A 279 9.74 27.87 -20.20
N LEU A 280 8.67 27.19 -20.57
CA LEU A 280 7.52 26.90 -19.69
C LEU A 280 7.99 26.21 -18.39
N THR A 281 9.02 25.38 -18.49
CA THR A 281 9.63 24.69 -17.34
C THR A 281 10.71 25.51 -16.64
N THR A 282 11.02 26.69 -17.15
CA THR A 282 12.11 27.59 -16.71
C THR A 282 13.53 27.02 -16.80
N ALA A 283 13.72 25.88 -17.48
CA ALA A 283 15.00 25.17 -17.51
C ALA A 283 16.09 25.86 -18.36
N ASN A 284 15.72 26.73 -19.30
CA ASN A 284 16.64 27.45 -20.19
C ASN A 284 16.55 28.98 -20.01
N PHE A 285 15.96 29.47 -18.91
CA PHE A 285 16.01 30.88 -18.54
C PHE A 285 17.24 31.13 -17.64
N PRO A 286 18.11 32.11 -17.94
CA PRO A 286 17.92 33.25 -18.84
C PRO A 286 18.36 33.03 -20.29
N ASP A 287 19.04 31.93 -20.61
CA ASP A 287 19.79 31.73 -21.86
C ASP A 287 18.98 31.96 -23.15
N VAL A 288 17.72 31.48 -23.20
CA VAL A 288 16.82 31.66 -24.35
C VAL A 288 16.49 33.12 -24.68
N MET A 289 16.57 34.01 -23.68
CA MET A 289 16.26 35.44 -23.84
C MET A 289 17.49 36.26 -24.25
N MET A 290 18.70 35.83 -23.84
CA MET A 290 19.90 36.66 -23.90
C MET A 290 20.26 37.16 -25.31
N PRO A 291 20.17 36.36 -26.39
CA PRO A 291 20.44 36.84 -27.75
C PRO A 291 19.51 38.00 -28.14
N ALA A 292 18.20 37.86 -27.89
CA ALA A 292 17.22 38.91 -28.18
C ALA A 292 17.40 40.15 -27.29
N TYR A 293 17.66 39.94 -25.99
CA TYR A 293 17.85 41.02 -25.02
C TYR A 293 19.11 41.86 -25.28
N SER A 294 20.18 41.22 -25.75
CA SER A 294 21.42 41.91 -26.13
C SER A 294 21.22 42.87 -27.30
N LYS A 295 20.31 42.54 -28.23
CA LYS A 295 19.96 43.38 -29.38
C LYS A 295 19.01 44.51 -29.01
N ASN A 296 17.97 44.21 -28.23
CA ASN A 296 17.04 45.20 -27.72
C ASN A 296 16.57 44.85 -26.30
N ARG A 297 16.80 45.78 -25.36
CA ARG A 297 16.41 45.59 -23.95
C ARG A 297 14.90 45.40 -23.77
N TRP A 298 14.08 45.93 -24.68
CA TRP A 298 12.63 45.76 -24.67
C TRP A 298 12.16 44.34 -25.03
N SER A 299 13.02 43.51 -25.62
CA SER A 299 12.67 42.11 -25.91
C SER A 299 12.38 41.30 -24.65
N CYS A 300 12.81 41.74 -23.46
CA CYS A 300 12.43 41.11 -22.19
C CYS A 300 10.91 41.09 -21.95
N VAL A 301 10.17 42.07 -22.50
CA VAL A 301 8.71 42.18 -22.31
C VAL A 301 8.01 40.94 -22.85
N PHE A 302 8.45 40.41 -23.99
CA PHE A 302 7.91 39.16 -24.57
C PHE A 302 8.02 37.99 -23.58
N PHE A 303 9.21 37.76 -23.04
CA PHE A 303 9.47 36.64 -22.12
C PHE A 303 8.80 36.82 -20.76
N ILE A 304 8.74 38.05 -20.23
CA ILE A 304 8.05 38.35 -18.98
C ILE A 304 6.54 38.12 -19.12
N ILE A 305 5.92 38.57 -20.22
CA ILE A 305 4.50 38.33 -20.48
C ILE A 305 4.23 36.83 -20.66
N TYR A 306 5.06 36.14 -21.44
CA TYR A 306 4.97 34.69 -21.63
C TYR A 306 4.99 33.95 -20.28
N LEU A 307 6.00 34.17 -19.44
CA LEU A 307 6.12 33.52 -18.13
C LEU A 307 4.97 33.91 -17.18
N SER A 308 4.49 35.15 -17.23
CA SER A 308 3.38 35.59 -16.39
C SER A 308 2.08 34.86 -16.72
N ILE A 309 1.77 34.70 -18.00
CA ILE A 309 0.55 34.05 -18.47
C ILE A 309 0.68 32.53 -18.39
N GLU A 310 1.73 31.95 -18.97
CA GLU A 310 1.84 30.50 -19.14
C GLU A 310 2.26 29.80 -17.86
N LEU A 311 3.33 30.27 -17.21
CA LEU A 311 3.87 29.64 -16.02
C LEU A 311 3.09 30.03 -14.75
N TYR A 312 2.91 31.32 -14.48
CA TYR A 312 2.30 31.71 -13.20
C TYR A 312 0.78 31.61 -13.18
N PHE A 313 0.10 31.84 -14.30
CA PHE A 313 -1.35 31.76 -14.35
C PHE A 313 -1.83 30.38 -14.82
N ILE A 314 -1.53 29.96 -16.05
CA ILE A 314 -2.09 28.73 -16.64
C ILE A 314 -1.57 27.47 -15.94
N MET A 315 -0.25 27.32 -15.72
CA MET A 315 0.28 26.11 -15.06
C MET A 315 -0.17 25.96 -13.60
N ASN A 316 -0.31 27.06 -12.85
CA ASN A 316 -0.84 26.99 -11.49
C ASN A 316 -2.36 26.76 -11.45
N LEU A 317 -3.11 27.25 -12.44
CA LEU A 317 -4.53 26.93 -12.61
C LEU A 317 -4.71 25.44 -12.92
N LEU A 318 -3.89 24.89 -13.83
CA LEU A 318 -3.84 23.47 -14.15
C LEU A 318 -3.60 22.62 -12.91
N LEU A 319 -2.64 23.01 -12.08
CA LEU A 319 -2.35 22.37 -10.80
C LEU A 319 -3.58 22.35 -9.87
N ALA A 320 -4.25 23.49 -9.73
CA ALA A 320 -5.39 23.62 -8.83
C ALA A 320 -6.59 22.75 -9.27
N VAL A 321 -6.94 22.77 -10.56
CA VAL A 321 -8.06 21.96 -11.07
C VAL A 321 -7.77 20.46 -10.95
N VAL A 322 -6.54 20.04 -11.21
CA VAL A 322 -6.14 18.64 -11.01
C VAL A 322 -6.27 18.23 -9.54
N PHE A 323 -5.88 19.09 -8.61
CA PHE A 323 -5.99 18.82 -7.18
C PHE A 323 -7.44 18.70 -6.72
N ASP A 324 -8.30 19.64 -7.09
CA ASP A 324 -9.71 19.64 -6.68
C ASP A 324 -10.45 18.41 -7.21
N THR A 325 -10.28 18.11 -8.51
CA THR A 325 -10.89 16.93 -9.13
C THR A 325 -10.37 15.63 -8.51
N PHE A 326 -9.09 15.55 -8.17
CA PHE A 326 -8.53 14.39 -7.48
C PHE A 326 -9.12 14.19 -6.08
N ASN A 327 -9.26 15.28 -5.31
CA ASN A 327 -9.85 15.23 -3.96
C ASN A 327 -11.32 14.79 -3.99
N ASP A 328 -12.09 15.27 -4.96
CA ASP A 328 -13.48 14.85 -5.16
C ASP A 328 -13.58 13.36 -5.48
N VAL A 329 -12.70 12.86 -6.37
CA VAL A 329 -12.62 11.43 -6.68
C VAL A 329 -12.21 10.62 -5.44
N GLU A 330 -11.28 11.10 -4.60
CA GLU A 330 -10.92 10.43 -3.33
C GLU A 330 -12.09 10.41 -2.35
N LYS A 331 -12.78 11.53 -2.17
CA LYS A 331 -13.95 11.67 -1.30
C LYS A 331 -15.06 10.72 -1.71
N MET A 332 -15.44 10.70 -2.99
CA MET A 332 -16.47 9.79 -3.51
C MET A 332 -16.05 8.33 -3.37
N LYS A 333 -14.76 8.03 -3.55
CA LYS A 333 -14.26 6.68 -3.35
C LYS A 333 -14.31 6.26 -1.88
N PHE A 334 -14.00 7.16 -0.95
CA PHE A 334 -14.11 6.93 0.48
C PHE A 334 -15.57 6.70 0.91
N LYS A 335 -16.51 7.54 0.46
CA LYS A 335 -17.96 7.35 0.63
C LYS A 335 -18.39 5.94 0.19
N SER A 336 -18.05 5.55 -1.04
CA SER A 336 -18.36 4.22 -1.56
C SER A 336 -17.78 3.07 -0.73
N LEU A 337 -16.54 3.19 -0.21
CA LEU A 337 -15.93 2.18 0.65
C LEU A 337 -16.61 2.08 2.02
N LEU A 338 -17.00 3.22 2.60
CA LEU A 338 -17.67 3.28 3.89
C LEU A 338 -19.07 2.65 3.81
N LEU A 339 -19.84 2.99 2.78
CA LEU A 339 -21.18 2.43 2.55
C LEU A 339 -21.12 0.93 2.24
N HIS A 340 -20.13 0.47 1.47
CA HIS A 340 -19.94 -0.96 1.20
C HIS A 340 -19.65 -1.77 2.49
N LYS A 341 -18.83 -1.23 3.39
CA LYS A 341 -18.60 -1.83 4.72
C LYS A 341 -19.87 -1.88 5.55
N ARG A 342 -20.68 -0.83 5.51
CA ARG A 342 -21.96 -0.78 6.22
C ARG A 342 -22.93 -1.83 5.71
N SER A 343 -23.06 -1.94 4.39
CA SER A 343 -23.87 -2.99 3.73
C SER A 343 -23.44 -4.40 4.14
N ALA A 344 -22.13 -4.69 4.21
CA ALA A 344 -21.64 -5.98 4.71
C ALA A 344 -22.05 -6.26 6.17
N ILE A 345 -22.06 -5.22 7.02
CA ILE A 345 -22.52 -5.33 8.41
C ILE A 345 -24.01 -5.63 8.45
N ASP A 346 -24.83 -4.98 7.60
CA ASP A 346 -26.27 -5.23 7.52
C ASP A 346 -26.56 -6.70 7.17
N HIS A 347 -25.93 -7.23 6.11
CA HIS A 347 -26.08 -8.65 5.71
C HIS A 347 -25.60 -9.62 6.80
N ALA A 348 -24.44 -9.36 7.40
CA ALA A 348 -23.91 -10.20 8.47
C ALA A 348 -24.83 -10.17 9.70
N PHE A 349 -25.40 -9.01 10.06
CA PHE A 349 -26.32 -8.88 11.19
C PHE A 349 -27.60 -9.68 10.95
N GLN A 350 -28.20 -9.59 9.76
CA GLN A 350 -29.39 -10.35 9.39
C GLN A 350 -29.19 -11.87 9.52
N LEU A 351 -28.00 -12.39 9.17
CA LEU A 351 -27.66 -13.81 9.30
C LEU A 351 -27.43 -14.27 10.74
N LEU A 352 -26.99 -13.37 11.63
CA LEU A 352 -26.65 -13.68 13.02
C LEU A 352 -27.85 -13.58 13.96
N VAL A 353 -28.89 -12.85 13.56
CA VAL A 353 -30.12 -12.68 14.33
C VAL A 353 -30.98 -13.95 14.23
N SER A 354 -31.58 -14.37 15.35
CA SER A 354 -32.46 -15.55 15.36
C SER A 354 -33.91 -15.15 15.09
N ARG A 355 -34.69 -16.03 14.45
CA ARG A 355 -36.14 -15.84 14.26
C ARG A 355 -36.92 -15.60 15.56
N GLN A 356 -36.39 -16.08 16.70
CA GLN A 356 -37.01 -15.93 18.02
C GLN A 356 -36.61 -14.63 18.74
N ARG A 357 -35.51 -13.99 18.36
CA ARG A 357 -35.05 -12.70 18.89
C ARG A 357 -34.53 -11.82 17.75
N PRO A 358 -35.43 -11.15 17.00
CA PRO A 358 -35.04 -10.34 15.84
C PRO A 358 -34.24 -9.08 16.21
N MET A 359 -34.24 -8.69 17.49
CA MET A 359 -33.77 -7.37 17.94
C MET A 359 -32.28 -7.31 18.33
N GLY A 360 -31.53 -8.41 18.29
CA GLY A 360 -30.10 -8.32 18.56
C GLY A 360 -29.30 -9.62 18.59
N VAL A 361 -27.98 -9.48 18.46
CA VAL A 361 -27.02 -10.58 18.42
C VAL A 361 -26.57 -10.92 19.84
N SER A 362 -26.74 -12.18 20.24
CA SER A 362 -26.28 -12.69 21.54
C SER A 362 -24.77 -13.00 21.55
N LEU A 363 -24.17 -13.05 22.74
CA LEU A 363 -22.76 -13.43 22.92
C LEU A 363 -22.44 -14.79 22.27
N LYS A 364 -23.37 -15.75 22.27
CA LYS A 364 -23.19 -17.07 21.64
C LYS A 364 -23.04 -16.96 20.12
N GLN A 365 -23.86 -16.14 19.46
CA GLN A 365 -23.82 -15.92 18.02
C GLN A 365 -22.57 -15.13 17.61
N PHE A 366 -22.25 -14.09 18.38
CA PHE A 366 -21.00 -13.33 18.20
C PHE A 366 -19.77 -14.23 18.36
N ASP A 367 -19.78 -15.14 19.34
CA ASP A 367 -18.70 -16.10 19.52
C ASP A 367 -18.53 -17.03 18.32
N GLY A 368 -19.65 -17.52 17.77
CA GLY A 368 -19.68 -18.32 16.55
C GLY A 368 -19.04 -17.60 15.36
N LEU A 369 -19.44 -16.35 15.12
CA LEU A 369 -18.86 -15.48 14.08
C LEU A 369 -17.35 -15.34 14.24
N MET A 370 -16.89 -15.04 15.46
CA MET A 370 -15.48 -14.75 15.73
C MET A 370 -14.56 -15.94 15.48
N ARG A 371 -15.06 -17.18 15.61
CA ARG A 371 -14.29 -18.40 15.30
C ARG A 371 -13.89 -18.47 13.83
N PHE A 372 -14.72 -17.96 12.92
CA PHE A 372 -14.43 -17.95 11.49
C PHE A 372 -13.76 -16.65 11.03
N TYR A 373 -14.22 -15.49 11.54
CA TYR A 373 -13.65 -14.21 11.16
C TYR A 373 -12.22 -14.01 11.69
N ARG A 374 -11.95 -14.39 12.95
CA ARG A 374 -10.61 -14.35 13.57
C ARG A 374 -10.32 -15.59 14.44
N PRO A 375 -9.90 -16.72 13.82
CA PRO A 375 -9.75 -18.00 14.52
C PRO A 375 -8.68 -18.00 15.62
N ARG A 376 -7.67 -17.13 15.53
CA ARG A 376 -6.55 -17.04 16.50
C ARG A 376 -6.88 -16.22 17.76
N MET A 377 -8.11 -15.69 17.87
CA MET A 377 -8.50 -14.80 18.97
C MET A 377 -8.88 -15.59 20.23
N SER A 378 -8.37 -15.18 21.40
CA SER A 378 -8.68 -15.85 22.66
C SER A 378 -10.16 -15.66 23.07
N ALA A 379 -10.71 -16.56 23.89
CA ALA A 379 -12.09 -16.44 24.36
C ALA A 379 -12.31 -15.19 25.25
N ARG A 380 -11.30 -14.86 26.08
CA ARG A 380 -11.26 -13.60 26.83
C ARG A 380 -11.37 -12.40 25.89
N ASP A 381 -10.55 -12.35 24.85
CA ASP A 381 -10.54 -11.19 23.95
C ASP A 381 -11.85 -11.07 23.17
N ARG A 382 -12.47 -12.20 22.77
CA ARG A 382 -13.80 -12.22 22.12
C ARG A 382 -14.87 -11.62 23.03
N PHE A 383 -14.88 -12.00 24.31
CA PHE A 383 -15.77 -11.41 25.31
C PHE A 383 -15.53 -9.91 25.49
N LEU A 384 -14.27 -9.48 25.61
CA LEU A 384 -13.92 -8.07 25.73
C LEU A 384 -14.36 -7.25 24.51
N THR A 385 -14.20 -7.77 23.29
CA THR A 385 -14.70 -7.10 22.08
C THR A 385 -16.21 -7.02 22.03
N PHE A 386 -16.94 -8.05 22.47
CA PHE A 386 -18.39 -8.01 22.57
C PHE A 386 -18.84 -6.91 23.54
N LYS A 387 -18.20 -6.82 24.71
CA LYS A 387 -18.50 -5.80 25.72
C LYS A 387 -18.14 -4.38 25.23
N ALA A 388 -17.05 -4.23 24.49
CA ALA A 388 -16.65 -2.95 23.91
C ALA A 388 -17.59 -2.47 22.80
N LEU A 389 -18.22 -3.38 22.06
CA LEU A 389 -19.28 -3.04 21.09
C LEU A 389 -20.57 -2.62 21.78
N ASN A 390 -20.86 -3.20 22.95
CA ASN A 390 -22.10 -2.99 23.66
C ASN A 390 -22.12 -1.66 24.42
N THR A 391 -22.39 -0.56 23.71
CA THR A 391 -22.53 0.76 24.33
C THR A 391 -23.80 0.89 25.16
N SER A 392 -24.84 0.11 24.84
CA SER A 392 -26.17 0.17 25.48
C SER A 392 -26.27 -0.60 26.80
N GLY A 393 -25.32 -1.48 27.10
CA GLY A 393 -25.34 -2.33 28.29
C GLY A 393 -26.38 -3.46 28.24
N ALA A 394 -27.05 -3.66 27.09
CA ALA A 394 -28.06 -4.70 26.90
C ALA A 394 -27.43 -6.10 26.77
N PRO A 395 -28.15 -7.19 27.07
CA PRO A 395 -27.61 -8.55 26.90
C PRO A 395 -27.38 -8.96 25.43
N THR A 396 -27.84 -8.15 24.48
CA THR A 396 -27.75 -8.37 23.03
C THR A 396 -27.25 -7.11 22.33
N LEU A 397 -26.47 -7.27 21.26
CA LEU A 397 -25.99 -6.16 20.44
C LEU A 397 -27.08 -5.69 19.46
N SER A 398 -27.36 -4.38 19.47
CA SER A 398 -28.20 -3.72 18.47
C SER A 398 -27.46 -3.54 17.14
N LEU A 399 -28.18 -3.25 16.05
CA LEU A 399 -27.55 -2.92 14.77
C LEU A 399 -26.67 -1.66 14.86
N GLN A 400 -27.09 -0.66 15.64
CA GLN A 400 -26.31 0.57 15.86
C GLN A 400 -24.99 0.30 16.59
N ASP A 401 -25.01 -0.57 17.60
CA ASP A 401 -23.80 -1.03 18.29
C ASP A 401 -22.90 -1.84 17.33
N PHE A 402 -23.51 -2.67 16.48
CA PHE A 402 -22.79 -3.53 15.54
C PHE A 402 -22.14 -2.74 14.38
N TYR A 403 -22.60 -1.53 14.03
CA TYR A 403 -21.91 -0.69 13.03
C TYR A 403 -20.48 -0.33 13.42
N LYS A 404 -20.15 -0.31 14.71
CA LYS A 404 -18.78 -0.07 15.21
C LYS A 404 -17.87 -1.30 15.10
N PHE A 405 -18.33 -2.38 14.49
CA PHE A 405 -17.62 -3.66 14.36
C PHE A 405 -16.16 -3.51 13.91
N TYR A 406 -15.94 -2.85 12.76
CA TYR A 406 -14.59 -2.71 12.19
C TYR A 406 -13.66 -1.84 13.05
N GLU A 407 -14.21 -0.95 13.87
CA GLU A 407 -13.41 -0.09 14.76
C GLU A 407 -12.93 -0.85 15.99
N VAL A 408 -13.78 -1.73 16.56
CA VAL A 408 -13.52 -2.43 17.82
C VAL A 408 -12.75 -3.73 17.59
N ILE A 409 -12.96 -4.43 16.48
CA ILE A 409 -12.32 -5.72 16.20
C ILE A 409 -10.78 -5.62 16.05
N GLY A 410 -10.27 -4.43 15.74
CA GLY A 410 -8.84 -4.14 15.65
C GLY A 410 -8.11 -4.02 17.00
N LEU A 411 -8.84 -3.97 18.12
CA LEU A 411 -8.27 -3.73 19.45
C LEU A 411 -7.49 -4.94 19.96
N LYS A 412 -6.30 -4.67 20.52
CA LYS A 412 -5.52 -5.65 21.29
C LYS A 412 -5.73 -5.38 22.77
N TRP A 413 -6.21 -6.40 23.49
CA TRP A 413 -6.55 -6.30 24.91
C TRP A 413 -5.38 -6.62 25.81
N LYS A 414 -5.13 -5.76 26.80
CA LYS A 414 -4.17 -5.99 27.88
C LYS A 414 -4.83 -5.67 29.22
N PRO A 415 -4.58 -6.45 30.29
CA PRO A 415 -5.05 -6.11 31.62
C PRO A 415 -4.31 -4.85 32.11
N ARG A 416 -5.02 -3.94 32.77
CA ARG A 416 -4.43 -2.81 33.48
C ARG A 416 -3.74 -3.35 34.75
N ARG A 417 -2.44 -3.63 34.67
CA ARG A 417 -1.66 -4.15 35.81
C ARG A 417 -1.29 -3.01 36.76
N SER A 418 -1.41 -3.22 38.07
CA SER A 418 -0.91 -2.31 39.12
C SER A 418 0.57 -2.52 39.47
N ARG A 419 1.17 -3.67 39.09
CA ARG A 419 2.62 -3.92 39.20
C ARG A 419 3.31 -3.33 37.97
N GLU A 420 3.84 -2.13 38.13
CA GLU A 420 4.39 -1.32 37.02
C GLU A 420 5.83 -1.71 36.64
N HIS A 421 6.57 -2.41 37.49
CA HIS A 421 8.02 -2.57 37.32
C HIS A 421 8.45 -4.03 37.20
N TRP A 422 9.34 -4.32 36.25
CA TRP A 422 9.86 -5.68 36.01
C TRP A 422 10.74 -6.20 37.16
N PHE A 423 11.24 -5.30 38.01
CA PHE A 423 12.14 -5.59 39.12
C PHE A 423 11.41 -5.83 40.45
N ASP A 424 10.08 -5.82 40.48
CA ASP A 424 9.27 -6.05 41.69
C ASP A 424 9.45 -7.48 42.25
N ASP A 425 9.88 -8.44 41.42
CA ASP A 425 10.11 -9.85 41.80
C ASP A 425 11.56 -10.14 42.23
N LEU A 426 12.44 -9.13 42.26
CA LEU A 426 13.87 -9.28 42.61
C LEU A 426 14.12 -9.23 44.12
N PRO A 427 15.21 -9.86 44.63
CA PRO A 427 15.59 -9.77 46.03
C PRO A 427 15.85 -8.31 46.46
N HIS A 428 15.66 -8.02 47.75
CA HIS A 428 15.57 -6.67 48.30
C HIS A 428 16.78 -5.75 47.97
N THR A 429 17.99 -6.31 47.82
CA THR A 429 19.19 -5.57 47.42
C THR A 429 19.15 -5.13 45.95
N ALA A 430 18.79 -6.03 45.04
CA ALA A 430 18.63 -5.73 43.62
C ALA A 430 17.42 -4.80 43.38
N PHE A 431 16.33 -5.00 44.11
CA PHE A 431 15.16 -4.11 44.08
C PHE A 431 15.55 -2.65 44.36
N LEU A 432 16.40 -2.41 45.37
CA LEU A 432 16.82 -1.07 45.75
C LEU A 432 17.68 -0.40 44.66
N ILE A 433 18.56 -1.18 44.01
CA ILE A 433 19.40 -0.72 42.89
C ILE A 433 18.53 -0.34 41.69
N PHE A 434 17.64 -1.22 41.23
CA PHE A 434 16.78 -0.94 40.08
C PHE A 434 15.76 0.16 40.35
N LYS A 435 15.25 0.27 41.58
CA LYS A 435 14.41 1.39 42.01
C LYS A 435 15.18 2.72 41.95
N GLY A 436 16.45 2.74 42.35
CA GLY A 436 17.33 3.90 42.21
C GLY A 436 17.57 4.27 40.75
N ILE A 437 17.91 3.30 39.90
CA ILE A 437 18.08 3.50 38.45
C ILE A 437 16.79 4.03 37.80
N HIS A 438 15.64 3.46 38.17
CA HIS A 438 14.33 3.92 37.70
C HIS A 438 14.10 5.40 38.05
N LEU A 439 14.38 5.79 39.30
CA LEU A 439 14.24 7.18 39.75
C LEU A 439 15.16 8.14 38.98
N VAL A 440 16.42 7.75 38.75
CA VAL A 440 17.39 8.54 37.98
C VAL A 440 16.94 8.70 36.53
N VAL A 441 16.59 7.61 35.86
CA VAL A 441 16.20 7.61 34.44
C VAL A 441 14.92 8.41 34.20
N LYS A 442 13.95 8.35 35.13
CA LYS A 442 12.69 9.10 35.03
C LYS A 442 12.85 10.58 35.40
N SER A 443 13.96 10.96 36.02
CA SER A 443 14.20 12.36 36.42
C SER A 443 14.32 13.27 35.19
N LYS A 444 13.73 14.48 35.28
CA LYS A 444 13.89 15.51 34.23
C LYS A 444 15.35 15.92 34.06
N ALA A 445 16.12 15.90 35.14
CA ALA A 445 17.55 16.25 35.13
C ALA A 445 18.36 15.32 34.22
N PHE A 446 18.13 14.00 34.27
CA PHE A 446 18.79 13.04 33.39
C PHE A 446 18.47 13.30 31.91
N GLN A 447 17.21 13.60 31.59
CA GLN A 447 16.81 13.93 30.22
C GLN A 447 17.51 15.20 29.70
N TYR A 448 17.53 16.27 30.49
CA TYR A 448 18.22 17.51 30.11
C TYR A 448 19.74 17.32 30.00
N ALA A 449 20.35 16.55 30.90
CA ALA A 449 21.78 16.23 30.83
C ALA A 449 22.12 15.53 29.50
N MET A 450 21.31 14.56 29.07
CA MET A 450 21.52 13.90 27.78
C MET A 450 21.35 14.85 26.59
N TYR A 451 20.39 15.78 26.63
CA TYR A 451 20.26 16.80 25.58
C TYR A 451 21.48 17.73 25.52
N VAL A 452 22.03 18.11 26.67
CA VAL A 452 23.28 18.90 26.74
C VAL A 452 24.44 18.12 26.14
N VAL A 453 24.58 16.82 26.44
CA VAL A 453 25.60 15.95 25.82
C VAL A 453 25.47 15.93 24.29
N VAL A 454 24.24 15.75 23.77
CA VAL A 454 23.98 15.76 22.32
C VAL A 454 24.34 17.11 21.70
N ALA A 455 24.01 18.22 22.36
CA ALA A 455 24.36 19.56 21.89
C ALA A 455 25.87 19.78 21.86
N ILE A 456 26.59 19.38 22.92
CA ILE A 456 28.06 19.45 22.98
C ILE A 456 28.68 18.59 21.86
N ASN A 457 28.17 17.39 21.63
CA ASN A 457 28.61 16.53 20.53
C ASN A 457 28.41 17.22 19.17
N GLY A 458 27.27 17.87 18.95
CA GLY A 458 26.99 18.62 17.72
C GLY A 458 27.96 19.77 17.49
N VAL A 459 28.22 20.58 18.53
CA VAL A 459 29.22 21.66 18.48
C VAL A 459 30.62 21.10 18.23
N TRP A 460 30.96 19.98 18.87
CA TRP A 460 32.26 19.33 18.69
C TRP A 460 32.45 18.86 17.24
N ILE A 461 31.47 18.17 16.66
CA ILE A 461 31.48 17.73 15.26
C ILE A 461 31.67 18.94 14.34
N LEU A 462 30.95 20.03 14.59
CA LEU A 462 31.06 21.26 13.79
C LEU A 462 32.47 21.87 13.86
N VAL A 463 33.04 22.00 15.06
CA VAL A 463 34.41 22.51 15.26
C VAL A 463 35.45 21.60 14.62
N GLU A 464 35.28 20.28 14.74
CA GLU A 464 36.15 19.31 14.07
C GLU A 464 36.10 19.45 12.55
N THR A 465 34.90 19.60 11.96
CA THR A 465 34.77 19.81 10.51
C THR A 465 35.42 21.12 10.04
N PHE A 466 35.31 22.21 10.80
CA PHE A 466 35.99 23.47 10.47
C PHE A 466 37.52 23.34 10.55
N ARG A 467 38.04 22.64 11.55
CA ARG A 467 39.49 22.38 11.67
C ARG A 467 40.02 21.45 10.56
N MET A 468 39.22 20.50 10.09
CA MET A 468 39.59 19.63 8.99
C MET A 468 39.70 20.38 7.65
N ASN A 469 38.79 21.33 7.40
CA ASN A 469 38.85 22.18 6.19
C ASN A 469 40.15 23.02 6.10
N SER A 470 40.79 23.32 7.23
CA SER A 470 42.07 24.04 7.30
C SER A 470 43.32 23.18 7.07
N GLY A 471 43.20 21.97 6.51
CA GLY A 471 44.34 21.16 6.04
C GLY A 471 44.75 20.00 6.96
N TYR A 472 43.90 19.58 7.90
CA TYR A 472 44.14 18.36 8.67
C TYR A 472 43.62 17.15 7.88
N SER A 473 44.54 16.30 7.40
CA SER A 473 44.24 15.09 6.63
C SER A 473 43.26 14.18 7.40
N TRP A 474 42.38 13.49 6.67
CA TRP A 474 41.57 12.40 7.21
C TRP A 474 42.51 11.39 7.87
N SER A 475 42.62 11.41 9.20
CA SER A 475 43.41 10.40 9.90
C SER A 475 42.63 9.08 9.82
N GLU A 476 43.28 7.99 9.41
CA GLU A 476 42.74 6.62 9.51
C GLU A 476 42.35 6.24 10.96
N SER A 477 42.78 7.02 11.96
CA SER A 477 42.38 6.84 13.35
C SER A 477 41.01 7.42 13.66
N VAL A 478 40.17 6.62 14.31
CA VAL A 478 38.90 7.07 14.90
C VAL A 478 39.16 8.19 15.91
N PRO A 479 38.47 9.34 15.82
CA PRO A 479 38.59 10.40 16.82
C PRO A 479 38.24 9.88 18.22
N VAL A 480 39.11 10.11 19.20
CA VAL A 480 38.87 9.72 20.60
C VAL A 480 37.54 10.28 21.12
N SER A 481 37.18 11.49 20.69
CA SER A 481 35.90 12.13 21.00
C SER A 481 34.70 11.27 20.57
N TYR A 482 34.77 10.60 19.42
CA TYR A 482 33.68 9.73 18.95
C TYR A 482 33.47 8.54 19.89
N ILE A 483 34.57 7.90 20.34
CA ILE A 483 34.51 6.79 21.31
C ILE A 483 33.90 7.28 22.63
N VAL A 484 34.30 8.46 23.12
CA VAL A 484 33.76 9.04 24.35
C VAL A 484 32.24 9.26 24.23
N PHE A 485 31.77 9.94 23.19
CA PHE A 485 30.31 10.14 23.03
C PHE A 485 29.55 8.84 22.85
N LEU A 486 30.09 7.88 22.07
CA LEU A 486 29.47 6.57 21.88
C LEU A 486 29.33 5.79 23.20
N THR A 487 30.36 5.82 24.06
CA THR A 487 30.28 5.17 25.38
C THR A 487 29.22 5.82 26.26
N ILE A 488 29.10 7.16 26.25
CA ILE A 488 28.05 7.88 27.00
C ILE A 488 26.66 7.43 26.52
N TYR A 489 26.42 7.37 25.20
CA TYR A 489 25.14 6.90 24.65
C TYR A 489 24.88 5.41 24.93
N GLY A 490 25.92 4.58 24.91
CA GLY A 490 25.82 3.17 25.29
C GLY A 490 25.36 3.00 26.74
N VAL A 491 25.99 3.74 27.66
CA VAL A 491 25.63 3.73 29.09
C VAL A 491 24.22 4.26 29.30
N GLU A 492 23.83 5.34 28.62
CA GLU A 492 22.46 5.88 28.66
C GLU A 492 21.42 4.80 28.31
N VAL A 493 21.62 4.11 27.18
CA VAL A 493 20.70 3.07 26.68
C VAL A 493 20.62 1.91 27.67
N LEU A 494 21.76 1.46 28.22
CA LEU A 494 21.80 0.40 29.24
C LEU A 494 21.04 0.80 30.51
N LEU A 495 21.26 2.02 31.02
CA LEU A 495 20.56 2.55 32.19
C LEU A 495 19.05 2.63 31.94
N LYS A 496 18.62 3.11 30.77
CA LYS A 496 17.19 3.19 30.42
C LYS A 496 16.53 1.81 30.32
N ILE A 497 17.20 0.83 29.70
CA ILE A 497 16.68 -0.55 29.61
C ILE A 497 16.57 -1.17 31.00
N ALA A 498 17.57 -0.97 31.87
CA ALA A 498 17.55 -1.45 33.25
C ALA A 498 16.45 -0.77 34.09
N GLY A 499 16.28 0.55 33.99
CA GLY A 499 15.33 1.31 34.81
C GLY A 499 13.87 1.21 34.39
N LEU A 500 13.58 1.19 33.07
CA LEU A 500 12.21 1.11 32.55
C LEU A 500 11.78 -0.34 32.29
N GLY A 501 12.74 -1.23 32.04
CA GLY A 501 12.52 -2.60 31.58
C GLY A 501 12.47 -2.68 30.05
N PRO A 502 12.85 -3.83 29.44
CA PRO A 502 12.95 -3.96 27.99
C PRO A 502 11.62 -3.70 27.27
N LEU A 503 10.51 -4.21 27.82
CA LEU A 503 9.18 -4.09 27.21
C LEU A 503 8.66 -2.65 27.17
N ALA A 504 8.89 -1.88 28.24
CA ALA A 504 8.51 -0.47 28.31
C ALA A 504 9.52 0.44 27.57
N TYR A 505 10.78 0.04 27.48
CA TYR A 505 11.78 0.77 26.69
C TYR A 505 11.45 0.72 25.20
N PHE A 506 11.22 -0.49 24.65
CA PHE A 506 10.94 -0.69 23.23
C PHE A 506 9.51 -0.31 22.81
N SER A 507 8.61 0.05 23.75
CA SER A 507 7.28 0.56 23.41
C SER A 507 7.35 1.98 22.82
N SER A 508 8.37 2.76 23.19
CA SER A 508 8.57 4.13 22.69
C SER A 508 9.43 4.14 21.43
N GLY A 509 8.89 4.67 20.33
CA GLY A 509 9.60 4.78 19.04
C GLY A 509 10.89 5.60 19.13
N TRP A 510 10.94 6.60 20.00
CA TRP A 510 12.13 7.43 20.21
C TRP A 510 13.25 6.72 20.97
N ASN A 511 12.91 5.83 21.90
CA ASN A 511 13.88 4.98 22.59
C ASN A 511 14.39 3.87 21.66
N LEU A 512 13.50 3.31 20.81
CA LEU A 512 13.88 2.38 19.75
C LEU A 512 14.87 3.04 18.78
N PHE A 513 14.61 4.28 18.34
CA PHE A 513 15.53 5.05 17.51
C PHE A 513 16.90 5.25 18.18
N ASP A 514 16.94 5.67 19.45
CA ASP A 514 18.20 5.86 20.18
C ASP A 514 18.99 4.56 20.28
N PHE A 515 18.30 3.45 20.55
CA PHE A 515 18.89 2.12 20.60
C PHE A 515 19.46 1.72 19.24
N SER A 516 18.67 1.83 18.16
CA SER A 516 19.11 1.48 16.81
C SER A 516 20.34 2.29 16.39
N VAL A 517 20.33 3.61 16.55
CA VAL A 517 21.48 4.47 16.19
C VAL A 517 22.72 4.13 17.02
N THR A 518 22.55 3.84 18.32
CA THR A 518 23.67 3.45 19.19
C THR A 518 24.24 2.10 18.80
N VAL A 519 23.40 1.10 18.51
CA VAL A 519 23.81 -0.23 18.06
C VAL A 519 24.50 -0.18 16.70
N PHE A 520 23.97 0.58 15.74
CA PHE A 520 24.63 0.79 14.45
C PHE A 520 26.01 1.45 14.62
N ALA A 521 26.13 2.45 15.49
CA ALA A 521 27.41 3.10 15.78
C ALA A 521 28.45 2.15 16.42
N PHE A 522 28.03 1.27 17.34
CA PHE A 522 28.88 0.20 17.87
C PHE A 522 29.29 -0.81 16.80
N LEU A 523 28.36 -1.22 15.94
CA LEU A 523 28.66 -2.13 14.82
C LEU A 523 29.68 -1.52 13.86
N GLY A 524 29.55 -0.23 13.54
CA GLY A 524 30.53 0.51 12.73
C GLY A 524 31.91 0.58 13.39
N LEU A 525 31.97 0.83 14.70
CA LEU A 525 33.24 0.84 15.45
C LEU A 525 33.92 -0.54 15.46
N ILE A 526 33.12 -1.61 15.66
CA ILE A 526 33.62 -3.00 15.63
C ILE A 526 34.10 -3.37 14.23
N ALA A 527 33.35 -3.05 13.18
CA ALA A 527 33.73 -3.33 11.79
C ALA A 527 35.03 -2.62 11.40
N LEU A 528 35.21 -1.38 11.87
CA LEU A 528 36.45 -0.63 11.67
C LEU A 528 37.63 -1.23 12.46
N ALA A 529 37.40 -1.72 13.67
CA ALA A 529 38.43 -2.45 14.44
C ALA A 529 38.90 -3.72 13.70
N PHE A 530 38.01 -4.37 12.94
CA PHE A 530 38.33 -5.50 12.05
C PHE A 530 38.86 -5.08 10.67
N LYS A 531 39.13 -3.78 10.43
CA LYS A 531 39.61 -3.23 9.15
C LYS A 531 38.71 -3.55 7.95
N MET A 532 37.39 -3.59 8.17
CA MET A 532 36.43 -3.72 7.07
C MET A 532 36.12 -2.34 6.48
N GLU A 533 36.97 -1.89 5.55
CA GLU A 533 36.87 -0.59 4.84
C GLU A 533 35.45 -0.20 4.38
N PRO A 534 34.61 -1.11 3.82
CA PRO A 534 33.29 -0.74 3.32
C PRO A 534 32.32 -0.28 4.41
N PHE A 535 32.59 -0.53 5.70
CA PHE A 535 31.72 -0.11 6.80
C PHE A 535 32.10 1.25 7.41
N TYR A 536 33.15 1.90 6.91
CA TYR A 536 33.57 3.23 7.37
C TYR A 536 32.45 4.28 7.25
N PHE A 537 31.55 4.15 6.27
CA PHE A 537 30.41 5.05 6.14
C PHE A 537 29.55 5.13 7.41
N ILE A 538 29.47 4.07 8.22
CA ILE A 538 28.70 4.08 9.47
C ILE A 538 29.28 5.11 10.47
N VAL A 539 30.61 5.28 10.48
CA VAL A 539 31.27 6.31 11.29
C VAL A 539 30.98 7.70 10.73
N VAL A 540 30.91 7.85 9.41
CA VAL A 540 30.53 9.10 8.73
C VAL A 540 29.09 9.52 9.10
N LEU A 541 28.21 8.56 9.36
CA LEU A 541 26.82 8.79 9.77
C LEU A 541 26.64 9.29 11.23
N ARG A 542 27.73 9.59 11.95
CA ARG A 542 27.71 10.16 13.31
C ARG A 542 26.78 11.38 13.53
N PRO A 543 26.55 12.29 12.56
CA PRO A 543 25.62 13.42 12.77
C PRO A 543 24.16 12.98 12.96
N PHE A 544 23.75 11.77 12.56
CA PHE A 544 22.39 11.28 12.83
C PHE A 544 22.08 11.15 14.32
N GLN A 545 23.10 11.05 15.19
CA GLN A 545 22.92 11.11 16.64
C GLN A 545 22.33 12.46 17.10
N LEU A 546 22.54 13.54 16.33
CA LEU A 546 21.99 14.86 16.62
C LEU A 546 20.47 14.96 16.37
N LEU A 547 19.89 14.02 15.62
CA LEU A 547 18.43 13.95 15.44
C LEU A 547 17.69 13.78 16.78
N ARG A 548 18.38 13.30 17.83
CA ARG A 548 17.84 13.25 19.20
C ARG A 548 17.44 14.63 19.72
N LEU A 549 18.08 15.71 19.24
CA LEU A 549 17.76 17.08 19.63
C LEU A 549 16.36 17.51 19.15
N PHE A 550 15.83 16.89 18.09
CA PHE A 550 14.48 17.16 17.61
C PHE A 550 13.40 16.72 18.59
N LYS A 551 13.71 15.87 19.58
CA LYS A 551 12.78 15.49 20.65
C LYS A 551 12.44 16.66 21.59
N ILE A 552 13.31 17.67 21.69
CA ILE A 552 13.15 18.79 22.62
C ILE A 552 11.95 19.64 22.24
N LYS A 553 11.79 19.94 20.94
CA LYS A 553 10.72 20.82 20.47
C LYS A 553 9.52 19.98 20.06
N LEU A 554 8.43 20.16 20.79
CA LEU A 554 7.17 19.46 20.55
C LEU A 554 6.67 19.59 19.09
N ARG A 555 6.93 20.71 18.41
CA ARG A 555 6.59 20.88 16.99
C ARG A 555 7.31 19.86 16.09
N TYR A 556 8.59 19.59 16.32
CA TYR A 556 9.35 18.63 15.51
C TYR A 556 8.94 17.19 15.82
N ARG A 557 8.65 16.89 17.10
CA ARG A 557 8.08 15.60 17.48
C ARG A 557 6.78 15.31 16.71
N ASN A 558 5.86 16.27 16.73
CA ASN A 558 4.60 16.14 16.01
C ASN A 558 4.80 15.91 14.50
N VAL A 559 5.72 16.64 13.87
CA VAL A 559 6.08 16.50 12.43
C VAL A 559 6.63 15.10 12.11
N LEU A 560 7.51 14.55 12.96
CA LEU A 560 8.07 13.22 12.74
C LEU A 560 7.04 12.12 13.01
N ASP A 561 6.23 12.27 14.05
CA ASP A 561 5.14 11.34 14.35
C ASP A 561 4.09 11.36 13.22
N THR A 562 3.75 12.53 12.65
CA THR A 562 2.89 12.63 11.46
C THR A 562 3.53 11.92 10.27
N MET A 563 4.84 12.08 10.06
CA MET A 563 5.55 11.52 8.91
C MET A 563 5.57 9.99 8.97
N PHE A 564 5.91 9.41 10.13
CA PHE A 564 5.94 7.94 10.28
C PHE A 564 4.55 7.31 10.22
N GLU A 565 3.51 8.01 10.70
CA GLU A 565 2.13 7.53 10.57
C GLU A 565 1.66 7.55 9.10
N LEU A 566 2.06 8.56 8.32
CA LEU A 566 1.72 8.70 6.90
C LEU A 566 2.67 7.92 5.96
N PHE A 567 3.78 7.38 6.45
CA PHE A 567 4.80 6.71 5.63
C PHE A 567 4.24 5.57 4.76
N PRO A 568 3.38 4.65 5.23
CA PRO A 568 2.80 3.61 4.38
C PRO A 568 1.99 4.19 3.21
N ARG A 569 1.33 5.34 3.43
CA ARG A 569 0.57 6.06 2.40
C ARG A 569 1.53 6.67 1.37
N MET A 570 2.60 7.33 1.83
CA MET A 570 3.66 7.88 0.96
C MET A 570 4.34 6.79 0.12
N ALA A 571 4.68 5.65 0.74
CA ALA A 571 5.28 4.52 0.04
C ALA A 571 4.37 3.98 -1.08
N SER A 572 3.05 3.92 -0.86
CA SER A 572 2.11 3.50 -1.90
C SER A 572 2.04 4.45 -3.10
N LEU A 573 2.21 5.76 -2.87
CA LEU A 573 2.28 6.77 -3.94
C LEU A 573 3.62 6.75 -4.66
N GLY A 574 4.72 6.63 -3.92
CA GLY A 574 6.05 6.47 -4.50
C GLY A 574 6.13 5.22 -5.39
N LEU A 575 5.48 4.13 -4.99
CA LEU A 575 5.37 2.93 -5.82
C LEU A 575 4.53 3.17 -7.09
N THR A 576 3.49 4.01 -7.04
CA THR A 576 2.76 4.45 -8.24
C THR A 576 3.67 5.22 -9.21
N LEU A 577 4.53 6.12 -8.71
CA LEU A 577 5.53 6.83 -9.52
C LEU A 577 6.54 5.85 -10.15
N LEU A 578 7.06 4.90 -9.37
CA LEU A 578 7.99 3.89 -9.87
C LEU A 578 7.38 3.00 -10.97
N ILE A 579 6.06 2.77 -10.96
CA ILE A 579 5.37 2.06 -12.05
C ILE A 579 5.43 2.87 -13.36
N PHE A 580 5.23 4.19 -13.29
CA PHE A 580 5.41 5.05 -14.47
C PHE A 580 6.86 5.04 -14.94
N TYR A 581 7.83 5.14 -14.02
CA TYR A 581 9.25 5.05 -14.38
C TYR A 581 9.57 3.72 -15.06
N TYR A 582 9.06 2.59 -14.57
CA TYR A 582 9.26 1.30 -15.19
C TYR A 582 8.79 1.28 -16.65
N SER A 583 7.56 1.73 -16.92
CA SER A 583 7.03 1.75 -18.29
C SER A 583 7.84 2.67 -19.21
N PHE A 584 8.21 3.87 -18.76
CA PHE A 584 9.03 4.81 -19.55
C PHE A 584 10.47 4.32 -19.73
N ALA A 585 11.06 3.68 -18.73
CA ALA A 585 12.42 3.17 -18.79
C ALA A 585 12.52 2.01 -19.78
N ILE A 586 11.57 1.07 -19.78
CA ILE A 586 11.53 0.00 -20.79
C ILE A 586 11.44 0.60 -22.20
N VAL A 587 10.54 1.54 -22.43
CA VAL A 587 10.43 2.22 -23.74
C VAL A 587 11.74 2.92 -24.09
N GLY A 588 12.33 3.67 -23.14
CA GLY A 588 13.58 4.39 -23.35
C GLY A 588 14.76 3.47 -23.65
N MET A 589 14.88 2.34 -22.97
CA MET A 589 15.92 1.35 -23.22
C MET A 589 15.80 0.71 -24.61
N GLU A 590 14.60 0.32 -25.03
CA GLU A 590 14.41 -0.31 -26.33
C GLU A 590 14.74 0.66 -27.48
N PHE A 591 14.42 1.96 -27.33
CA PHE A 591 14.66 2.96 -28.38
C PHE A 591 16.02 3.67 -28.30
N PHE A 592 16.60 3.82 -27.11
CA PHE A 592 17.76 4.69 -26.86
C PHE A 592 18.95 3.98 -26.21
N ALA A 593 18.96 2.64 -26.14
CA ALA A 593 20.14 1.89 -25.71
C ALA A 593 21.33 2.14 -26.66
N ASP A 594 22.51 2.35 -26.06
CA ASP A 594 23.80 2.61 -26.72
C ASP A 594 23.83 3.81 -27.69
N VAL A 595 22.80 4.67 -27.65
CA VAL A 595 22.70 5.88 -28.47
C VAL A 595 23.65 6.98 -27.97
N VAL A 596 23.79 7.11 -26.65
CA VAL A 596 24.62 8.13 -26.01
C VAL A 596 25.94 7.49 -25.59
N PHE A 597 27.05 8.05 -26.09
CA PHE A 597 28.41 7.60 -25.78
C PHE A 597 29.35 8.79 -25.63
N PRO A 598 30.55 8.64 -25.04
CA PRO A 598 31.42 9.78 -24.80
C PRO A 598 31.88 10.47 -26.09
N ASN A 599 31.98 11.80 -26.10
CA ASN A 599 32.28 12.65 -27.27
C ASN A 599 31.25 12.58 -28.42
N CYS A 600 30.01 12.19 -28.14
CA CYS A 600 28.93 12.30 -29.12
C CYS A 600 28.34 13.73 -29.17
N CYS A 601 27.30 13.93 -29.97
CA CYS A 601 26.48 15.13 -30.06
C CYS A 601 27.22 16.40 -30.53
N ASN A 602 28.31 16.25 -31.29
CA ASN A 602 29.16 17.37 -31.72
C ASN A 602 28.47 18.36 -32.69
N THR A 603 27.38 17.95 -33.35
CA THR A 603 26.63 18.77 -34.30
C THR A 603 25.54 19.63 -33.64
N SER A 604 25.20 19.37 -32.38
CA SER A 604 24.13 20.06 -31.68
C SER A 604 24.66 21.16 -30.75
N THR A 605 23.76 21.99 -30.23
CA THR A 605 24.07 23.06 -29.27
C THR A 605 24.53 22.54 -27.91
N VAL A 606 24.39 21.23 -27.66
CA VAL A 606 24.74 20.58 -26.38
C VAL A 606 26.08 19.83 -26.43
N ALA A 607 26.85 19.98 -27.51
CA ALA A 607 28.14 19.31 -27.71
C ALA A 607 29.09 19.44 -26.50
N ASP A 608 29.13 20.62 -25.87
CA ASP A 608 29.99 20.88 -24.69
C ASP A 608 29.66 19.99 -23.49
N SER A 609 28.40 19.53 -23.37
CA SER A 609 27.96 18.68 -22.25
C SER A 609 28.35 17.21 -22.43
N TYR A 610 28.60 16.77 -23.67
CA TYR A 610 28.92 15.37 -23.99
C TYR A 610 30.41 15.13 -24.26
N ARG A 611 31.26 16.15 -24.09
CA ARG A 611 32.70 16.05 -24.34
C ARG A 611 33.43 15.23 -23.27
N GLN A 612 34.51 14.57 -23.70
CA GLN A 612 35.49 13.84 -22.90
C GLN A 612 36.86 13.97 -23.57
N ILE A 613 37.65 14.96 -23.16
CA ILE A 613 38.92 15.31 -23.82
C ILE A 613 40.08 15.13 -22.85
N ASN A 614 41.10 14.38 -23.27
CA ASN A 614 42.36 14.25 -22.54
C ASN A 614 43.21 15.51 -22.72
N LYS A 615 43.36 16.33 -21.67
CA LYS A 615 44.25 17.49 -21.66
C LYS A 615 45.54 17.15 -20.91
N THR A 616 46.66 17.16 -21.62
CA THR A 616 47.98 16.91 -21.04
C THR A 616 48.67 18.21 -20.63
N PHE A 617 48.94 18.35 -19.33
CA PHE A 617 49.74 19.45 -18.77
C PHE A 617 51.06 18.87 -18.24
N GLY A 618 52.11 18.94 -19.07
CA GLY A 618 53.39 18.27 -18.76
C GLY A 618 53.22 16.75 -18.67
N ASN A 619 53.52 16.16 -17.50
CA ASN A 619 53.38 14.71 -17.25
C ASN A 619 52.00 14.30 -16.70
N LYS A 620 51.05 15.25 -16.50
CA LYS A 620 49.72 14.95 -15.97
C LYS A 620 48.67 15.02 -17.08
N THR A 621 48.03 13.89 -17.37
CA THR A 621 46.81 13.82 -18.19
C THR A 621 45.61 14.10 -17.29
N VAL A 622 44.94 15.24 -17.49
CA VAL A 622 43.67 15.56 -16.83
C VAL A 622 42.55 15.41 -17.85
N LEU A 623 41.52 14.67 -17.48
CA LEU A 623 40.34 14.42 -18.29
C LEU A 623 39.36 15.59 -18.09
N ASP A 624 38.99 16.28 -19.17
CA ASP A 624 37.96 17.33 -19.18
C ASP A 624 36.66 16.73 -19.70
N GLU A 625 35.66 16.59 -18.83
CA GLU A 625 34.43 15.86 -19.11
C GLU A 625 33.19 16.70 -18.84
N GLY A 626 32.19 16.59 -19.70
CA GLY A 626 30.86 17.17 -19.50
C GLY A 626 29.89 16.26 -18.73
N TYR A 627 30.26 15.00 -18.46
CA TYR A 627 29.53 13.97 -17.67
C TYR A 627 28.13 13.55 -18.15
N TYR A 628 27.43 14.31 -19.01
CA TYR A 628 26.07 13.98 -19.46
C TYR A 628 25.97 12.69 -20.28
N TYR A 629 27.09 12.17 -20.79
CA TYR A 629 27.12 10.86 -21.45
C TYR A 629 26.83 9.69 -20.48
N LEU A 630 26.91 9.91 -19.16
CA LEU A 630 26.55 8.92 -18.13
C LEU A 630 25.03 8.75 -18.01
N ASN A 631 24.26 9.76 -18.41
CA ASN A 631 22.80 9.73 -18.42
C ASN A 631 22.31 9.04 -19.69
N ASN A 632 22.26 7.72 -19.64
CA ASN A 632 21.91 6.86 -20.77
C ASN A 632 20.75 5.91 -20.43
N PHE A 633 20.27 5.23 -21.46
CA PHE A 633 19.23 4.21 -21.37
C PHE A 633 19.80 2.81 -21.68
N ASN A 634 21.06 2.55 -21.30
CA ASN A 634 21.73 1.28 -21.62
C ASN A 634 21.28 0.13 -20.70
N ASP A 635 20.75 0.46 -19.52
CA ASP A 635 20.19 -0.51 -18.58
C ASP A 635 19.08 0.13 -17.74
N ILE A 636 18.31 -0.70 -17.04
CA ILE A 636 17.12 -0.24 -16.29
C ILE A 636 17.47 0.66 -15.11
N LEU A 637 18.64 0.47 -14.49
CA LEU A 637 19.09 1.27 -13.34
C LEU A 637 19.56 2.65 -13.79
N SER A 638 20.38 2.72 -14.84
CA SER A 638 20.82 3.96 -15.48
C SER A 638 19.62 4.74 -16.04
N SER A 639 18.65 4.03 -16.63
CA SER A 639 17.39 4.62 -17.07
C SER A 639 16.58 5.20 -15.90
N PHE A 640 16.50 4.51 -14.75
CA PHE A 640 15.81 5.04 -13.57
C PHE A 640 16.46 6.29 -13.01
N VAL A 641 17.79 6.35 -12.96
CA VAL A 641 18.51 7.56 -12.55
C VAL A 641 18.25 8.69 -13.53
N THR A 642 18.35 8.43 -14.84
CA THR A 642 18.08 9.41 -15.89
C THR A 642 16.64 9.95 -15.80
N LEU A 643 15.64 9.08 -15.64
CA LEU A 643 14.23 9.50 -15.46
C LEU A 643 14.02 10.28 -14.17
N PHE A 644 14.72 9.93 -13.09
CA PHE A 644 14.67 10.69 -11.84
C PHE A 644 15.23 12.11 -12.03
N GLU A 645 16.36 12.26 -12.72
CA GLU A 645 16.93 13.57 -13.06
C GLU A 645 15.97 14.41 -13.91
N LEU A 646 15.29 13.78 -14.89
CA LEU A 646 14.26 14.44 -15.70
C LEU A 646 13.04 14.87 -14.87
N THR A 647 12.67 14.15 -13.81
CA THR A 647 11.58 14.54 -12.90
C THR A 647 11.93 15.75 -12.04
N VAL A 648 13.21 16.03 -11.78
CA VAL A 648 13.64 17.26 -11.09
C VAL A 648 13.52 18.49 -11.99
N VAL A 649 13.29 18.31 -13.30
CA VAL A 649 13.03 19.35 -14.32
C VAL A 649 14.24 20.24 -14.66
N ASN A 650 15.32 20.21 -13.89
CA ASN A 650 16.50 21.02 -14.21
C ASN A 650 17.32 20.42 -15.37
N ASN A 651 17.81 21.25 -16.30
CA ASN A 651 18.67 20.86 -17.43
C ASN A 651 18.17 19.69 -18.30
N TRP A 652 16.88 19.35 -18.23
CA TRP A 652 16.31 18.18 -18.90
C TRP A 652 16.40 18.25 -20.44
N TYR A 653 16.39 19.47 -20.99
CA TYR A 653 16.52 19.71 -22.42
C TYR A 653 17.90 19.30 -22.97
N ILE A 654 18.94 19.26 -22.13
CA ILE A 654 20.29 18.82 -22.55
C ILE A 654 20.25 17.35 -22.94
N THR A 655 19.64 16.51 -22.10
CA THR A 655 19.44 15.09 -22.36
C THR A 655 18.52 14.86 -23.56
N MET A 656 17.42 15.63 -23.67
CA MET A 656 16.52 15.58 -24.82
C MET A 656 17.25 15.89 -26.13
N GLU A 657 17.93 17.05 -26.22
CA GLU A 657 18.63 17.46 -27.44
C GLU A 657 19.80 16.51 -27.76
N GLY A 658 20.49 15.99 -26.75
CA GLY A 658 21.52 14.97 -26.91
C GLY A 658 21.00 13.72 -27.63
N VAL A 659 19.90 13.13 -27.13
CA VAL A 659 19.28 11.95 -27.76
C VAL A 659 18.72 12.27 -29.15
N THR A 660 18.12 13.44 -29.34
CA THR A 660 17.56 13.84 -30.65
C THR A 660 18.64 14.00 -31.71
N SER A 661 19.85 14.46 -31.32
CA SER A 661 20.97 14.65 -32.23
C SER A 661 21.51 13.33 -32.79
N MET A 662 21.32 12.23 -32.07
CA MET A 662 21.73 10.88 -32.47
C MET A 662 20.61 10.06 -33.13
N THR A 663 19.35 10.46 -32.95
CA THR A 663 18.19 9.69 -33.39
C THR A 663 17.32 10.48 -34.36
N SER A 664 16.18 10.99 -33.91
CA SER A 664 15.20 11.73 -34.71
C SER A 664 14.47 12.74 -33.83
N HIS A 665 13.90 13.78 -34.45
CA HIS A 665 13.06 14.79 -33.79
C HIS A 665 11.85 14.18 -33.05
N TRP A 666 11.36 13.02 -33.48
CA TRP A 666 10.27 12.30 -32.79
C TRP A 666 10.62 11.87 -31.36
N SER A 667 11.91 11.75 -31.02
CA SER A 667 12.34 11.48 -29.64
C SER A 667 12.02 12.65 -28.69
N ARG A 668 11.87 13.89 -29.18
CA ARG A 668 11.39 15.03 -28.38
C ARG A 668 10.02 14.73 -27.76
N LEU A 669 9.14 14.06 -28.51
CA LEU A 669 7.81 13.69 -28.04
C LEU A 669 7.87 12.75 -26.83
N TYR A 670 8.85 11.85 -26.75
CA TYR A 670 9.05 10.98 -25.58
C TYR A 670 9.33 11.80 -24.33
N PHE A 671 10.29 12.74 -24.39
CA PHE A 671 10.68 13.57 -23.25
C PHE A 671 9.57 14.55 -22.84
N MET A 672 8.89 15.17 -23.82
CA MET A 672 7.76 16.07 -23.56
C MET A 672 6.57 15.32 -22.92
N THR A 673 6.26 14.12 -23.41
CA THR A 673 5.20 13.27 -22.82
C THR A 673 5.58 12.84 -21.41
N PHE A 674 6.84 12.44 -21.19
CA PHE A 674 7.34 12.11 -19.86
C PHE A 674 7.19 13.29 -18.90
N TYR A 675 7.58 14.51 -19.31
CA TYR A 675 7.44 15.72 -18.52
C TYR A 675 5.99 15.97 -18.10
N ILE A 676 5.05 15.95 -19.04
CA ILE A 676 3.62 16.18 -18.77
C ILE A 676 3.10 15.13 -17.77
N VAL A 677 3.40 13.85 -18.01
CA VAL A 677 2.95 12.76 -17.12
C VAL A 677 3.57 12.88 -15.73
N THR A 678 4.89 13.07 -15.63
CA THR A 678 5.59 13.13 -14.33
C THR A 678 5.19 14.37 -13.54
N MET A 679 4.97 15.51 -14.20
CA MET A 679 4.46 16.73 -13.57
C MET A 679 3.09 16.50 -12.94
N VAL A 680 2.14 15.91 -13.67
CA VAL A 680 0.79 15.60 -13.13
C VAL A 680 0.89 14.62 -11.96
N VAL A 681 1.66 13.56 -12.10
CA VAL A 681 1.80 12.56 -11.05
C VAL A 681 2.45 13.15 -9.80
N MET A 682 3.55 13.90 -9.95
CA MET A 682 4.25 14.50 -8.81
C MET A 682 3.42 15.56 -8.11
N THR A 683 2.68 16.38 -8.84
CA THR A 683 1.83 17.41 -8.24
C THR A 683 0.71 16.81 -7.41
N ILE A 684 0.04 15.77 -7.92
CA ILE A 684 -0.99 15.04 -7.17
C ILE A 684 -0.40 14.39 -5.92
N ILE A 685 0.78 13.77 -6.03
CA ILE A 685 1.49 13.15 -4.88
C ILE A 685 1.80 14.19 -3.80
N VAL A 686 2.41 15.32 -4.18
CA VAL A 686 2.79 16.39 -3.24
C VAL A 686 1.57 16.98 -2.57
N ALA A 687 0.53 17.30 -3.34
CA ALA A 687 -0.67 17.94 -2.82
C ALA A 687 -1.42 17.03 -1.83
N PHE A 688 -1.54 15.74 -2.14
CA PHE A 688 -2.16 14.76 -1.24
C PHE A 688 -1.36 14.53 0.05
N ILE A 689 -0.03 14.50 -0.03
CA ILE A 689 0.82 14.38 1.16
C ILE A 689 0.64 15.62 2.02
N LEU A 690 0.63 16.82 1.41
CA LEU A 690 0.48 18.08 2.12
C LEU A 690 -0.88 18.19 2.81
N ASP A 691 -1.97 17.85 2.13
CA ASP A 691 -3.32 17.88 2.70
C ASP A 691 -3.44 16.92 3.91
N ALA A 692 -3.00 15.66 3.74
CA ALA A 692 -2.98 14.69 4.83
C ALA A 692 -2.12 15.13 6.02
N PHE A 693 -0.99 15.76 5.74
CA PHE A 693 -0.05 16.23 6.76
C PHE A 693 -0.59 17.44 7.51
N VAL A 694 -1.12 18.43 6.79
CA VAL A 694 -1.72 19.65 7.37
C VAL A 694 -2.95 19.30 8.18
N PHE A 695 -3.82 18.41 7.69
CA PHE A 695 -4.98 17.91 8.43
C PHE A 695 -4.56 17.29 9.77
N ARG A 696 -3.61 16.34 9.76
CA ARG A 696 -3.15 15.69 10.99
C ARG A 696 -2.49 16.67 11.95
N MET A 697 -1.69 17.61 11.44
CA MET A 697 -1.02 18.61 12.27
C MET A 697 -2.03 19.54 12.96
N ASN A 698 -3.05 20.01 12.22
CA ASN A 698 -4.14 20.83 12.77
C ASN A 698 -4.99 20.04 13.77
N TYR A 699 -5.29 18.79 13.48
CA TYR A 699 -6.01 17.89 14.38
C TYR A 699 -5.24 17.64 15.69
N SER A 700 -3.95 17.32 15.59
CA SER A 700 -3.07 17.14 16.76
C SER A 700 -2.98 18.41 17.62
N ARG A 701 -3.13 19.60 17.02
CA ARG A 701 -3.17 20.87 17.76
C ARG A 701 -4.53 21.09 18.45
N LYS A 702 -5.65 20.69 17.83
CA LYS A 702 -7.01 20.89 18.35
C LYS A 702 -7.34 19.92 19.51
N ASN A 703 -6.88 18.67 19.42
CA ASN A 703 -7.14 17.63 20.43
C ASN A 703 -6.02 17.52 21.47
N ARG A 704 -5.38 18.64 21.81
CA ARG A 704 -4.43 18.73 22.92
C ARG A 704 -5.22 18.83 24.23
N ASP A 705 -5.78 17.72 24.67
CA ASP A 705 -6.05 17.59 26.09
C ASP A 705 -4.70 17.45 26.82
N PRO A 706 -4.52 18.05 28.01
CA PRO A 706 -3.36 17.81 28.85
C PRO A 706 -3.45 16.37 29.38
N VAL A 707 -3.04 15.41 28.54
CA VAL A 707 -3.02 14.00 28.95
C VAL A 707 -1.74 13.77 29.76
N ASP A 708 -1.90 13.47 31.05
CA ASP A 708 -0.80 13.21 32.00
C ASP A 708 0.10 12.02 31.61
N ASN A 709 -0.35 11.17 30.67
CA ASN A 709 0.37 10.00 30.19
C ASN A 709 0.80 10.13 28.71
N PRO A 710 2.12 10.23 28.42
CA PRO A 710 2.64 10.23 27.05
C PRO A 710 2.39 8.91 26.31
N GLU A 711 2.00 7.85 27.03
CA GLU A 711 1.63 6.58 26.42
C GLU A 711 0.27 6.64 25.72
N ASP A 712 -0.62 7.58 26.01
CA ASP A 712 -1.98 7.62 25.42
C ASP A 712 -2.04 8.36 24.07
N GLU A 713 -0.96 9.04 23.65
CA GLU A 713 -0.93 9.81 22.40
C GLU A 713 -1.02 8.93 21.12
N ASN A 714 -0.50 7.69 21.16
CA ASN A 714 -0.18 6.92 19.94
C ASN A 714 -1.29 6.00 19.40
N GLY A 715 -2.53 6.08 19.88
CA GLY A 715 -3.59 5.20 19.40
C GLY A 715 -5.00 5.55 19.86
N ILE A 716 -5.97 4.70 19.50
CA ILE A 716 -7.31 4.74 20.08
C ILE A 716 -7.33 3.73 21.23
N VAL A 717 -7.80 4.18 22.40
CA VAL A 717 -7.82 3.44 23.65
C VAL A 717 -9.27 3.24 24.07
N PHE A 718 -9.62 2.01 24.42
CA PHE A 718 -10.91 1.64 25.00
C PHE A 718 -10.68 1.01 26.37
N ASP A 719 -11.33 1.54 27.39
CA ASP A 719 -11.37 0.93 28.70
C ASP A 719 -12.63 0.07 28.84
N VAL A 720 -12.44 -1.19 29.21
CA VAL A 720 -13.53 -2.12 29.49
C VAL A 720 -13.35 -2.68 30.88
N GLU A 721 -14.33 -2.40 31.73
CA GLU A 721 -14.41 -2.98 33.07
C GLU A 721 -15.05 -4.36 33.00
N VAL A 722 -14.48 -5.35 33.68
CA VAL A 722 -15.05 -6.71 33.77
C VAL A 722 -15.36 -7.02 35.22
N ARG A 723 -16.62 -7.36 35.50
CA ARG A 723 -17.08 -7.81 36.83
C ARG A 723 -16.93 -9.32 36.97
N ARG A 724 -16.70 -9.78 38.21
CA ARG A 724 -16.58 -11.21 38.52
C ARG A 724 -17.80 -12.03 38.05
N ASP A 725 -19.01 -11.53 38.30
CA ASP A 725 -20.26 -12.25 37.98
C ASP A 725 -20.43 -12.45 36.47
N GLU A 726 -20.09 -11.44 35.67
CA GLU A 726 -20.12 -11.52 34.21
C GLU A 726 -19.09 -12.53 33.68
N ALA A 727 -17.89 -12.55 34.26
CA ALA A 727 -16.84 -13.50 33.90
C ALA A 727 -17.24 -14.94 34.24
N LEU A 728 -17.92 -15.16 35.38
CA LEU A 728 -18.46 -16.46 35.78
C LEU A 728 -19.58 -16.91 34.84
N ALA A 729 -20.56 -16.05 34.55
CA ALA A 729 -21.64 -16.35 33.62
C ALA A 729 -21.11 -16.71 32.22
N THR A 730 -20.07 -15.99 31.77
CA THR A 730 -19.39 -16.29 30.49
C THR A 730 -18.66 -17.63 30.54
N LEU A 731 -17.96 -17.93 31.63
CA LEU A 731 -17.27 -19.22 31.81
C LEU A 731 -18.25 -20.40 31.74
N GLU A 732 -19.41 -20.28 32.39
CA GLU A 732 -20.47 -21.29 32.35
C GLU A 732 -21.04 -21.48 30.95
N LEU A 733 -21.29 -20.39 30.22
CA LEU A 733 -21.71 -20.44 28.82
C LEU A 733 -20.69 -21.17 27.95
N TYR A 734 -19.39 -20.91 28.12
CA TYR A 734 -18.35 -21.60 27.36
C TYR A 734 -18.21 -23.08 27.75
N LYS A 735 -18.38 -23.45 29.03
CA LYS A 735 -18.43 -24.86 29.46
C LYS A 735 -19.55 -25.63 28.75
N GLN A 736 -20.70 -24.99 28.53
CA GLN A 736 -21.85 -25.59 27.84
C GLN A 736 -21.68 -25.61 26.31
N THR A 737 -21.00 -24.62 25.72
CA THR A 737 -21.02 -24.39 24.26
C THR A 737 -19.75 -24.88 23.54
N SER A 738 -18.59 -24.95 24.22
CA SER A 738 -17.32 -25.38 23.60
C SER A 738 -16.31 -25.94 24.61
N PRO A 739 -15.92 -27.22 24.53
CA PRO A 739 -14.98 -27.85 25.47
C PRO A 739 -13.50 -27.70 25.07
N THR A 740 -13.10 -26.67 24.32
CA THR A 740 -11.67 -26.47 24.02
C THR A 740 -10.94 -25.98 25.27
N MET A 741 -10.04 -26.80 25.82
CA MET A 741 -9.36 -26.53 27.09
C MET A 741 -8.62 -25.18 27.12
N SER A 742 -8.10 -24.71 25.98
CA SER A 742 -7.43 -23.41 25.84
C SER A 742 -8.37 -22.20 26.01
N SER A 743 -9.64 -22.33 25.59
CA SER A 743 -10.63 -21.26 25.76
C SER A 743 -11.01 -21.11 27.23
N LEU A 744 -11.24 -22.23 27.90
CA LEU A 744 -11.57 -22.31 29.32
C LEU A 744 -10.41 -21.83 30.20
N SER A 745 -9.15 -22.19 29.87
CA SER A 745 -7.99 -21.73 30.63
C SER A 745 -7.79 -20.21 30.53
N SER A 746 -8.06 -19.61 29.36
CA SER A 746 -7.92 -18.16 29.18
C SER A 746 -8.91 -17.33 30.01
N LEU A 747 -10.15 -17.81 30.17
CA LEU A 747 -11.19 -17.20 31.00
C LEU A 747 -10.97 -17.52 32.48
N ALA A 748 -10.57 -18.74 32.82
CA ALA A 748 -10.20 -19.12 34.18
C ALA A 748 -9.01 -18.30 34.70
N ALA A 749 -8.06 -17.95 33.83
CA ALA A 749 -6.95 -17.05 34.18
C ALA A 749 -7.43 -15.65 34.57
N VAL A 750 -8.55 -15.16 34.02
CA VAL A 750 -9.15 -13.87 34.43
C VAL A 750 -9.68 -13.96 35.87
N LEU A 751 -10.39 -15.05 36.19
CA LEU A 751 -10.90 -15.29 37.55
C LEU A 751 -9.76 -15.49 38.55
N GLN A 752 -8.72 -16.26 38.19
CA GLN A 752 -7.53 -16.44 39.02
C GLN A 752 -6.77 -15.12 39.24
N ALA A 753 -6.76 -14.22 38.25
CA ALA A 753 -6.17 -12.89 38.42
C ALA A 753 -7.00 -12.01 39.36
N MET A 754 -8.33 -12.10 39.32
CA MET A 754 -9.21 -11.45 40.30
C MET A 754 -8.99 -12.02 41.70
N ASP A 755 -8.89 -13.35 41.85
CA ASP A 755 -8.63 -14.01 43.14
C ASP A 755 -7.28 -13.60 43.75
N LYS A 756 -6.22 -13.52 42.92
CA LYS A 756 -4.89 -13.08 43.36
C LYS A 756 -4.82 -11.61 43.77
N SER A 757 -5.67 -10.76 43.20
CA SER A 757 -5.66 -9.32 43.47
C SER A 757 -6.63 -8.90 44.58
N GLY A 758 -7.56 -9.78 44.99
CA GLY A 758 -8.57 -9.45 45.98
C GLY A 758 -9.64 -8.45 45.49
N HIS A 759 -9.63 -8.11 44.20
CA HIS A 759 -10.58 -7.18 43.58
C HIS A 759 -11.68 -7.91 42.82
N THR A 760 -12.93 -7.43 42.93
CA THR A 760 -14.10 -7.94 42.21
C THR A 760 -14.26 -7.37 40.79
N LEU A 761 -13.44 -6.37 40.46
CA LEU A 761 -13.45 -5.64 39.20
C LEU A 761 -12.04 -5.60 38.61
N LEU A 762 -11.94 -5.89 37.32
CA LEU A 762 -10.68 -5.83 36.57
C LEU A 762 -10.86 -4.95 35.33
N ILE A 763 -9.97 -3.97 35.14
CA ILE A 763 -10.01 -3.07 33.98
C ILE A 763 -9.08 -3.61 32.90
N TYR A 764 -9.60 -3.73 31.70
CA TYR A 764 -8.85 -4.09 30.50
C TYR A 764 -8.73 -2.89 29.56
N LEU A 765 -7.52 -2.70 29.05
CA LEU A 765 -7.18 -1.67 28.07
C LEU A 765 -7.13 -2.31 26.67
N GLY A 766 -8.06 -1.91 25.82
CA GLY A 766 -8.07 -2.24 24.39
C GLY A 766 -7.34 -1.16 23.61
N ARG A 767 -6.28 -1.52 22.87
CA ARG A 767 -5.49 -0.54 22.11
C ARG A 767 -5.31 -0.94 20.65
N ARG A 768 -5.49 0.02 19.74
CA ARG A 768 -5.12 -0.10 18.32
C ARG A 768 -4.43 1.15 17.80
N SER A 769 -3.58 0.97 16.80
CA SER A 769 -3.03 2.09 16.03
C SER A 769 -4.12 2.72 15.16
N ARG A 770 -4.00 4.03 14.94
CA ARG A 770 -4.86 4.73 13.97
C ARG A 770 -4.56 4.25 12.56
N THR A 771 -5.59 4.20 11.75
CA THR A 771 -5.57 3.75 10.35
C THR A 771 -5.97 4.90 9.44
N LYS A 772 -5.71 4.76 8.12
CA LYS A 772 -6.15 5.74 7.11
C LYS A 772 -7.64 6.07 7.25
N SER A 773 -8.50 5.06 7.44
CA SER A 773 -9.94 5.28 7.55
C SER A 773 -10.31 6.11 8.77
N ASP A 774 -9.59 6.01 9.89
CA ASP A 774 -9.88 6.82 11.08
C ASP A 774 -9.61 8.31 10.83
N LEU A 775 -8.57 8.62 10.05
CA LEU A 775 -8.26 9.99 9.63
C LEU A 775 -9.31 10.51 8.64
N SER A 776 -9.64 9.71 7.62
CA SER A 776 -10.66 10.09 6.63
C SER A 776 -12.06 10.22 7.24
N MET A 777 -12.43 9.38 8.21
CA MET A 777 -13.69 9.50 8.94
C MET A 777 -13.78 10.83 9.71
N LYS A 778 -12.67 11.28 10.28
CA LYS A 778 -12.60 12.59 10.97
C LYS A 778 -12.57 13.77 9.99
N MET A 779 -11.97 13.58 8.82
CA MET A 779 -11.88 14.62 7.79
C MET A 779 -13.25 14.94 7.18
N TYR A 780 -14.11 13.93 7.02
CA TYR A 780 -15.45 14.07 6.44
C TYR A 780 -16.57 13.89 7.49
N GLU A 781 -16.29 14.11 8.77
CA GLU A 781 -17.21 13.82 9.88
C GLU A 781 -18.59 14.48 9.72
N GLU A 782 -18.61 15.73 9.24
CA GLU A 782 -19.83 16.52 9.04
C GLU A 782 -20.74 15.96 7.95
N GLU A 783 -20.17 15.29 6.92
CA GLU A 783 -20.92 14.77 5.77
C GLU A 783 -21.32 13.30 5.91
N ILE A 784 -20.64 12.53 6.76
CA ILE A 784 -20.86 11.09 6.89
C ILE A 784 -22.30 10.76 7.30
N GLN A 785 -22.92 11.57 8.16
CA GLN A 785 -24.31 11.35 8.58
C GLN A 785 -25.28 11.52 7.41
N GLU A 786 -25.04 12.49 6.53
CA GLU A 786 -25.82 12.70 5.32
C GLU A 786 -25.70 11.50 4.37
N TRP A 787 -24.48 10.98 4.17
CA TRP A 787 -24.26 9.80 3.33
C TRP A 787 -24.98 8.56 3.87
N TYR A 788 -25.05 8.40 5.18
CA TYR A 788 -25.81 7.31 5.78
C TYR A 788 -27.32 7.49 5.61
N ALA A 789 -27.84 8.70 5.73
CA ALA A 789 -29.25 8.99 5.51
C ALA A 789 -29.67 8.81 4.05
N GLU A 790 -28.79 9.13 3.10
CA GLU A 790 -28.99 8.86 1.67
C GLU A 790 -28.99 7.35 1.38
N TYR A 791 -28.00 6.61 1.88
CA TYR A 791 -27.94 5.15 1.73
C TYR A 791 -29.18 4.44 2.30
N SER A 792 -29.64 4.84 3.49
CA SER A 792 -30.85 4.27 4.07
C SER A 792 -32.10 4.52 3.21
N ARG A 793 -32.20 5.68 2.53
CA ARG A 793 -33.29 5.96 1.59
C ARG A 793 -33.21 5.08 0.34
N GLU A 794 -32.03 4.89 -0.24
CA GLU A 794 -31.83 4.01 -1.39
C GLU A 794 -32.21 2.55 -1.07
N CYS A 795 -31.80 2.02 0.09
CA CYS A 795 -32.18 0.67 0.50
C CYS A 795 -33.70 0.50 0.66
N LEU A 796 -34.38 1.47 1.27
CA LEU A 796 -35.85 1.42 1.42
C LEU A 796 -36.56 1.43 0.06
N SER A 797 -36.10 2.26 -0.89
CA SER A 797 -36.69 2.29 -2.24
C SER A 797 -36.54 0.98 -3.01
N GLN A 798 -35.45 0.23 -2.81
CA GLN A 798 -35.25 -1.08 -3.43
C GLN A 798 -36.12 -2.17 -2.79
N GLU A 799 -36.42 -2.09 -1.50
CA GLU A 799 -37.37 -2.99 -0.84
C GLU A 799 -38.79 -2.75 -1.35
N ASP A 800 -39.20 -1.48 -1.53
CA ASP A 800 -40.51 -1.10 -2.07
C ASP A 800 -40.69 -1.49 -3.56
N GLU A 801 -39.65 -1.38 -4.40
CA GLU A 801 -39.73 -1.86 -5.79
C GLU A 801 -39.88 -3.39 -5.88
N ASN A 802 -39.17 -4.15 -5.03
CA ASN A 802 -39.29 -5.61 -4.99
C ASN A 802 -40.67 -6.06 -4.48
N LEU A 803 -41.25 -5.35 -3.49
CA LEU A 803 -42.61 -5.60 -2.99
C LEU A 803 -43.71 -5.30 -4.04
N ASN A 804 -43.51 -4.30 -4.89
CA ASN A 804 -44.44 -3.95 -5.97
C ASN A 804 -44.37 -4.89 -7.19
N LEU A 805 -43.23 -5.56 -7.39
CA LEU A 805 -43.08 -6.61 -8.41
C LEU A 805 -43.76 -7.92 -7.99
N ASP A 806 -43.76 -8.26 -6.70
CA ASP A 806 -44.42 -9.47 -6.18
C ASP A 806 -45.96 -9.36 -6.16
N GLN A 807 -46.53 -8.15 -6.09
CA GLN A 807 -47.99 -7.94 -6.18
C GLN A 807 -48.57 -8.02 -7.60
N ASN A 808 -47.73 -7.97 -8.64
CA ASN A 808 -48.16 -7.99 -10.05
C ASN A 808 -47.93 -9.34 -10.75
N SER A 809 -48.03 -10.45 -10.02
CA SER A 809 -48.13 -11.79 -10.61
C SER A 809 -49.60 -12.13 -10.90
N PRO A 810 -49.98 -12.56 -12.12
CA PRO A 810 -51.38 -12.63 -12.52
C PRO A 810 -52.07 -13.87 -11.94
N ILE A 811 -53.03 -13.66 -11.04
CA ILE A 811 -54.01 -14.68 -10.66
C ILE A 811 -54.97 -14.88 -11.84
N SER A 812 -54.99 -16.10 -12.36
CA SER A 812 -55.84 -16.57 -13.44
C SER A 812 -57.31 -16.71 -13.02
N ASN A 813 -58.22 -16.17 -13.86
CA ASN A 813 -59.57 -16.64 -14.25
C ASN A 813 -60.65 -15.53 -14.19
N PRO A 814 -61.74 -15.63 -14.97
CA PRO A 814 -61.81 -15.69 -16.43
C PRO A 814 -62.62 -14.48 -16.98
N ALA A 815 -62.38 -14.11 -18.23
CA ALA A 815 -63.22 -13.16 -18.97
C ALA A 815 -64.67 -13.71 -19.07
N PRO A 816 -65.73 -12.88 -19.19
CA PRO A 816 -65.88 -12.10 -20.43
C PRO A 816 -66.74 -10.80 -20.42
N PHE A 817 -66.64 -10.10 -21.56
CA PHE A 817 -67.64 -9.24 -22.25
C PHE A 817 -67.79 -7.73 -21.95
N GLN A 818 -67.28 -6.95 -22.92
CA GLN A 818 -67.88 -5.87 -23.73
C GLN A 818 -68.29 -4.47 -23.19
N GLU A 819 -67.77 -3.48 -23.94
CA GLU A 819 -68.42 -2.27 -24.50
C GLU A 819 -68.22 -0.86 -23.87
N HIS A 820 -67.51 -0.04 -24.66
CA HIS A 820 -67.66 1.40 -24.97
C HIS A 820 -68.24 2.40 -23.93
N GLN A 821 -67.51 3.49 -23.65
CA GLN A 821 -67.75 4.84 -24.21
C GLN A 821 -66.90 5.99 -23.59
N LEU A 822 -66.38 6.83 -24.49
CA LEU A 822 -66.18 8.30 -24.50
C LEU A 822 -65.56 9.11 -23.32
N ASN A 823 -64.51 9.85 -23.71
CA ASN A 823 -64.20 11.28 -23.48
C ASN A 823 -64.50 11.96 -22.13
N SER A 824 -63.45 12.56 -21.54
CA SER A 824 -63.33 14.04 -21.45
C SER A 824 -61.97 14.49 -20.90
N GLN A 825 -61.54 15.64 -21.43
CA GLN A 825 -60.32 16.39 -21.15
C GLN A 825 -60.24 16.88 -19.68
N SER A 826 -59.04 17.00 -19.12
CA SER A 826 -58.53 18.31 -18.69
C SER A 826 -57.01 18.28 -18.50
N GLU A 827 -56.38 19.31 -19.06
CA GLU A 827 -54.97 19.64 -18.98
C GLU A 827 -54.54 20.04 -17.57
N ARG A 828 -53.27 19.80 -17.23
CA ARG A 828 -52.38 20.83 -16.65
C ARG A 828 -50.91 20.44 -16.79
N GLN A 829 -50.22 21.17 -17.67
CA GLN A 829 -48.77 21.32 -17.71
C GLN A 829 -48.31 22.38 -16.68
N SER A 830 -47.18 22.14 -16.03
CA SER A 830 -46.07 23.08 -15.73
C SER A 830 -45.16 22.41 -14.68
N ILE A 831 -43.96 21.93 -15.03
CA ILE A 831 -42.69 22.68 -15.04
C ILE A 831 -42.43 23.40 -13.70
N ASN A 832 -41.62 22.77 -12.85
CA ASN A 832 -40.27 23.21 -12.48
C ASN A 832 -39.47 22.03 -11.93
#